data_AF-A0A7C6I3P4-F1
#
_entry.id   AF-A0A7C6I3P4-F1
#
_cell.length_a   1.000
_cell.length_b   1.000
_cell.length_c   1.000
_cell.angle_alpha   90.00
_cell.angle_beta   90.00
_cell.angle_gamma   90.00
#
_symmetry.space_group_name_H-M   'P 1'
#
loop_
_entity.id
_entity.type
_entity.pdbx_description
1 polymer ?
#
loop_
_entity_poly.entity_id
_entity_poly.type
_entity_poly.pdbx_seq_one_letter_code
_entity_poly.pdbx_strand_id
1 'polypeptide(L)'
;MKRKFLLSLCAVLVLGLAAGCEDLPQVSTSEDSQVSSGELEYGDGSTLNMAVQYQANTGMVLDAEFAPYNAADGVEYQAGDFKPVWKELQSRLKFTINDVTPRESNLTRMFEKLQLDNFEGVHIANGPVSYINREALTRNRFVALNEHWDRLPNFKKFLDENEIVKINITAGDGNIYFAPYFDGYNDLERMFIARVDWVEKLLDGDEIAYDTETLLGETYYTPYMPETLDTKISVPNAEGSAVQEITKKYTKNVITKQNELEVKNGKNVCEVLVDHIDETYGEQYNKRSDLFVGVDAAYDADELVALFRCVKTNPKLLTGSDEKPVVPFFPRAKSHDRSSDILRLMAIWGVRGFESRSDYLFIDENGVLQDARVQEDTMDGLERLNQLYKEKLILQDFNDNSATSGGSGKYREDLCKDNLGFMTYDYNQTTTILNRAHEEEHEGFNLAPVMPAIANWLNDGKYFHFTESIRSVKTEGWGITTNATGNVLYKALQLFDYFWSEEGNRLMSYGPEAWIDGTIEYMGRTVPKLSAKALEELATLAAGNYTNYYRRFLGGTLPIGYIKEQGMEYQTVHPKGQAGLDKLMKAMELGTFKTVLVNPTESDNPFFKMVPTTFPLTKAEETTNEEIIIPTLGEKFKPRSSGGYIEFLKYITNGFGATGEEETLTKEGLIDQIVNEWNQKIYIAIYRDSYERLYK
;
A
#
# COMPACT_ATOMS: atom_id res chain seq x y z
N MET A 1 20.26 -10.34 -50.82
CA MET A 1 21.00 -11.24 -51.75
C MET A 1 21.89 -12.16 -50.92
N LYS A 2 21.72 -13.50 -51.00
CA LYS A 2 22.54 -14.61 -50.43
C LYS A 2 22.86 -14.67 -48.90
N ARG A 3 22.59 -15.86 -48.33
CA ARG A 3 22.78 -16.32 -46.93
C ARG A 3 24.24 -16.65 -46.55
N LYS A 4 24.53 -16.69 -45.24
CA LYS A 4 25.08 -17.82 -44.42
C LYS A 4 25.39 -17.27 -43.00
N PHE A 5 24.78 -17.66 -41.88
CA PHE A 5 24.73 -18.97 -41.20
C PHE A 5 26.09 -19.59 -40.85
N LEU A 6 26.42 -19.64 -39.56
CA LEU A 6 27.26 -20.67 -38.95
C LEU A 6 26.84 -20.87 -37.48
N LEU A 7 26.35 -22.07 -37.13
CA LEU A 7 26.37 -22.57 -35.75
C LEU A 7 27.79 -23.07 -35.44
N SER A 8 28.14 -23.17 -34.16
CA SER A 8 28.95 -24.30 -33.70
C SER A 8 28.42 -24.82 -32.37
N LEU A 9 28.62 -26.12 -32.12
CA LEU A 9 27.87 -26.93 -31.17
C LEU A 9 28.71 -27.28 -29.91
N CYS A 10 28.03 -27.74 -28.87
CA CYS A 10 28.62 -28.24 -27.62
C CYS A 10 29.65 -29.36 -27.82
N ALA A 11 30.60 -29.46 -26.88
CA ALA A 11 31.37 -30.67 -26.61
C ALA A 11 31.44 -30.93 -25.10
N VAL A 12 30.77 -31.98 -24.65
CA VAL A 12 30.92 -32.54 -23.29
C VAL A 12 32.21 -33.35 -23.27
N LEU A 13 33.00 -33.23 -22.19
CA LEU A 13 34.18 -34.06 -21.96
C LEU A 13 34.22 -34.53 -20.51
N VAL A 14 33.66 -35.72 -20.28
CA VAL A 14 33.85 -36.49 -19.05
C VAL A 14 35.13 -37.29 -19.20
N LEU A 15 36.12 -37.03 -18.34
CA LEU A 15 37.29 -37.89 -18.15
C LEU A 15 37.61 -37.93 -16.65
N GLY A 16 37.27 -39.04 -16.01
CA GLY A 16 37.81 -39.39 -14.70
C GLY A 16 39.01 -40.31 -14.88
N LEU A 17 40.08 -40.06 -14.13
CA LEU A 17 41.10 -41.06 -13.76
C LEU A 17 41.75 -40.61 -12.44
N ALA A 18 42.11 -41.59 -11.61
CA ALA A 18 42.49 -41.37 -10.22
C ALA A 18 44.01 -41.39 -9.98
N ALA A 19 44.38 -40.94 -8.77
CA ALA A 19 45.68 -41.10 -8.09
C ALA A 19 46.87 -40.26 -8.61
N GLY A 20 47.45 -39.51 -7.66
CA GLY A 20 48.63 -38.67 -7.84
C GLY A 20 48.83 -37.77 -6.62
N CYS A 21 49.33 -38.35 -5.52
CA CYS A 21 49.60 -37.64 -4.27
C CYS A 21 51.05 -37.17 -4.28
N GLU A 22 51.31 -35.86 -4.23
CA GLU A 22 52.61 -35.29 -3.82
C GLU A 22 52.46 -33.81 -3.42
N ASP A 23 53.29 -33.38 -2.48
CA ASP A 23 53.05 -32.31 -1.50
C ASP A 23 52.90 -30.87 -2.03
N LEU A 24 52.05 -30.09 -1.35
CA LEU A 24 52.11 -28.62 -1.31
C LEU A 24 52.25 -28.11 0.14
N PRO A 25 52.86 -26.93 0.37
CA PRO A 25 53.45 -26.61 1.69
C PRO A 25 52.43 -26.32 2.78
N GLN A 26 52.76 -26.72 4.02
CA GLN A 26 51.97 -26.39 5.20
C GLN A 26 51.88 -24.87 5.41
N VAL A 27 50.65 -24.34 5.36
CA VAL A 27 50.32 -23.07 6.03
C VAL A 27 50.02 -23.39 7.49
N SER A 28 50.63 -22.63 8.40
CA SER A 28 50.51 -22.83 9.85
C SER A 28 49.08 -22.60 10.31
N THR A 29 48.44 -23.66 10.83
CA THR A 29 47.19 -23.56 11.60
C THR A 29 47.47 -22.84 12.92
N SER A 30 47.05 -21.57 13.03
CA SER A 30 46.80 -20.96 14.34
C SER A 30 45.63 -21.68 15.00
N GLU A 31 45.74 -21.93 16.29
CA GLU A 31 44.92 -22.89 17.05
C GLU A 31 43.41 -22.61 16.96
N ASP A 32 42.62 -23.68 16.82
CA ASP A 32 41.18 -23.69 17.09
C ASP A 32 40.94 -23.19 18.53
N SER A 33 40.46 -21.97 18.69
CA SER A 33 39.76 -21.60 19.93
C SER A 33 38.39 -22.27 19.91
N GLN A 34 38.32 -23.49 20.46
CA GLN A 34 37.06 -24.17 20.75
C GLN A 34 36.17 -23.22 21.56
N VAL A 35 35.16 -22.64 20.90
CA VAL A 35 34.08 -21.94 21.60
C VAL A 35 33.31 -23.00 22.37
N SER A 36 33.55 -23.06 23.67
CA SER A 36 32.86 -24.00 24.55
C SER A 36 31.35 -23.78 24.44
N SER A 37 30.58 -24.86 24.36
CA SER A 37 29.12 -24.88 24.47
C SER A 37 28.67 -24.58 25.91
N GLY A 38 29.14 -23.49 26.49
CA GLY A 38 28.67 -22.98 27.77
C GLY A 38 27.26 -22.46 27.59
N GLU A 39 26.32 -22.97 28.40
CA GLU A 39 25.00 -22.37 28.53
C GLU A 39 25.16 -20.92 28.97
N LEU A 40 24.87 -19.99 28.06
CA LEU A 40 24.88 -18.57 28.35
C LEU A 40 23.57 -18.22 29.04
N GLU A 41 23.55 -18.46 30.34
CA GLU A 41 22.43 -18.11 31.22
C GLU A 41 22.08 -16.64 31.10
N TYR A 42 20.78 -16.36 31.03
CA TYR A 42 20.25 -15.01 30.86
C TYR A 42 20.57 -14.14 32.08
N GLY A 43 21.45 -13.15 31.89
CA GLY A 43 21.66 -12.10 32.88
C GLY A 43 20.43 -11.18 32.97
N ASP A 44 19.59 -11.39 33.99
CA ASP A 44 18.57 -10.44 34.43
C ASP A 44 19.21 -9.04 34.59
N GLY A 45 18.60 -8.00 34.00
CA GLY A 45 19.11 -6.62 34.08
C GLY A 45 20.11 -6.19 33.01
N SER A 46 20.19 -6.90 31.88
CA SER A 46 20.95 -6.45 30.70
C SER A 46 20.39 -5.15 30.11
N THR A 47 21.25 -4.22 29.66
CA THR A 47 20.84 -2.97 28.98
C THR A 47 20.95 -3.08 27.46
N LEU A 48 19.92 -2.69 26.72
CA LEU A 48 19.97 -2.53 25.26
C LEU A 48 19.96 -1.04 24.87
N ASN A 49 20.98 -0.60 24.13
CA ASN A 49 21.02 0.71 23.49
C ASN A 49 20.24 0.64 22.18
N MET A 50 19.04 1.24 22.16
CA MET A 50 18.09 1.10 21.05
C MET A 50 17.80 2.45 20.39
N ALA A 51 17.83 2.48 19.06
CA ALA A 51 17.40 3.60 18.24
C ALA A 51 16.13 3.22 17.46
N VAL A 52 14.97 3.67 17.94
CA VAL A 52 13.65 3.34 17.35
C VAL A 52 12.74 4.57 17.32
N GLN A 53 12.40 5.00 16.11
CA GLN A 53 11.31 5.97 15.86
C GLN A 53 10.57 5.70 14.55
N TYR A 54 9.44 6.36 14.36
CA TYR A 54 8.84 6.60 13.04
C TYR A 54 9.15 8.03 12.56
N GLN A 55 8.91 9.01 13.43
CA GLN A 55 9.25 10.42 13.28
C GLN A 55 9.65 11.01 14.66
N ALA A 56 10.19 12.23 14.71
CA ALA A 56 10.76 12.85 15.90
C ALA A 56 9.97 12.66 17.22
N ASN A 57 8.66 12.90 17.22
CA ASN A 57 7.77 12.77 18.39
C ASN A 57 7.13 11.37 18.56
N THR A 58 7.59 10.36 17.81
CA THR A 58 7.03 8.99 17.81
C THR A 58 8.14 7.94 17.91
N GLY A 59 8.77 7.88 19.08
CA GLY A 59 9.68 6.80 19.50
C GLY A 59 9.11 5.92 20.61
N MET A 60 9.98 5.18 21.28
CA MET A 60 9.64 4.27 22.41
C MET A 60 9.13 5.00 23.66
N VAL A 61 9.59 6.24 23.88
CA VAL A 61 9.19 7.11 24.99
C VAL A 61 8.10 8.11 24.58
N LEU A 62 7.31 8.56 25.55
CA LEU A 62 6.28 9.59 25.39
C LEU A 62 6.93 10.96 25.15
N ASP A 63 6.50 11.63 24.09
CA ASP A 63 6.96 12.99 23.77
C ASP A 63 6.27 14.04 24.65
N ALA A 64 6.94 15.16 24.91
CA ALA A 64 6.39 16.26 25.68
C ALA A 64 5.14 16.91 25.03
N GLU A 65 4.97 16.80 23.71
CA GLU A 65 3.75 17.22 23.00
C GLU A 65 2.50 16.44 23.45
N PHE A 66 2.69 15.20 23.92
CA PHE A 66 1.62 14.25 24.24
C PHE A 66 1.49 13.93 25.73
N ALA A 67 2.20 14.69 26.59
CA ALA A 67 2.30 14.44 28.02
C ALA A 67 1.73 15.61 28.87
N PRO A 68 1.22 15.34 30.08
CA PRO A 68 0.90 14.01 30.60
C PRO A 68 -0.38 13.44 29.97
N TYR A 69 -0.56 12.12 30.02
CA TYR A 69 -1.86 11.50 29.76
C TYR A 69 -2.15 10.35 30.72
N ASN A 70 -3.44 10.13 31.00
CA ASN A 70 -3.91 9.01 31.81
C ASN A 70 -4.31 7.87 30.88
N ALA A 71 -3.70 6.69 31.08
CA ALA A 71 -3.82 5.52 30.21
C ALA A 71 -4.76 4.44 30.76
N ALA A 72 -5.04 3.40 29.97
CA ALA A 72 -6.11 2.44 30.25
C ALA A 72 -5.85 1.59 31.50
N ASP A 73 -4.57 1.37 31.79
CA ASP A 73 -4.03 0.76 33.02
C ASP A 73 -4.23 1.63 34.28
N GLY A 74 -4.68 2.88 34.13
CA GLY A 74 -4.86 3.85 35.21
C GLY A 74 -3.58 4.57 35.62
N VAL A 75 -2.51 4.47 34.83
CA VAL A 75 -1.24 5.16 35.07
C VAL A 75 -1.23 6.49 34.31
N GLU A 76 -0.76 7.56 34.96
CA GLU A 76 -0.40 8.80 34.29
C GLU A 76 1.04 8.71 33.77
N TYR A 77 1.22 8.82 32.44
CA TYR A 77 2.52 8.81 31.79
C TYR A 77 3.02 10.23 31.55
N GLN A 78 4.29 10.48 31.86
CA GLN A 78 4.97 11.77 31.78
C GLN A 78 5.93 11.82 30.58
N ALA A 79 6.38 13.02 30.21
CA ALA A 79 7.33 13.21 29.12
C ALA A 79 8.65 12.48 29.41
N GLY A 80 9.09 11.62 28.48
CA GLY A 80 10.27 10.77 28.64
C GLY A 80 10.01 9.39 29.24
N ASP A 81 8.82 9.10 29.77
CA ASP A 81 8.47 7.74 30.19
C ASP A 81 8.38 6.79 28.99
N PHE A 82 8.80 5.54 29.16
CA PHE A 82 8.51 4.50 28.17
C PHE A 82 7.00 4.27 28.04
N LYS A 83 6.51 4.29 26.80
CA LYS A 83 5.09 4.04 26.48
C LYS A 83 4.66 2.64 26.96
N PRO A 84 3.36 2.40 27.23
CA PRO A 84 2.90 1.17 27.88
C PRO A 84 3.45 -0.13 27.27
N VAL A 85 3.50 -0.24 25.94
CA VAL A 85 4.08 -1.40 25.24
C VAL A 85 5.56 -1.62 25.59
N TRP A 86 6.38 -0.56 25.58
CA TRP A 86 7.82 -0.63 25.82
C TRP A 86 8.18 -0.80 27.31
N LYS A 87 7.30 -0.33 28.19
CA LYS A 87 7.39 -0.55 29.65
C LYS A 87 7.05 -2.00 30.01
N GLU A 88 5.98 -2.54 29.44
CA GLU A 88 5.56 -3.94 29.60
C GLU A 88 6.61 -4.92 29.01
N LEU A 89 7.18 -4.58 27.85
CA LEU A 89 8.25 -5.36 27.21
C LEU A 89 9.50 -5.51 28.09
N GLN A 90 9.95 -4.41 28.72
CA GLN A 90 11.07 -4.44 29.67
C GLN A 90 10.78 -5.30 30.90
N SER A 91 9.54 -5.27 31.40
CA SER A 91 9.07 -6.11 32.50
C SER A 91 9.11 -7.61 32.13
N ARG A 92 8.50 -8.00 31.01
CA ARG A 92 8.42 -9.41 30.55
C ARG A 92 9.78 -10.02 30.26
N LEU A 93 10.64 -9.29 29.55
CA LEU A 93 11.95 -9.80 29.11
C LEU A 93 13.11 -9.45 30.08
N LYS A 94 12.79 -8.81 31.22
CA LYS A 94 13.72 -8.46 32.31
C LYS A 94 15.02 -7.76 31.85
N PHE A 95 14.85 -6.69 31.11
CA PHE A 95 15.95 -5.89 30.57
C PHE A 95 15.62 -4.40 30.67
N THR A 96 16.62 -3.54 30.48
CA THR A 96 16.43 -2.10 30.42
C THR A 96 16.74 -1.58 29.02
N ILE A 97 15.97 -0.58 28.59
CA ILE A 97 16.23 0.15 27.35
C ILE A 97 16.97 1.44 27.71
N ASN A 98 18.09 1.67 27.04
CA ASN A 98 18.71 2.98 26.93
C ASN A 98 18.32 3.54 25.55
N ASP A 99 17.42 4.52 25.52
CA ASP A 99 16.96 5.13 24.28
C ASP A 99 18.04 6.08 23.73
N VAL A 100 18.75 5.61 22.71
CA VAL A 100 19.82 6.35 22.02
C VAL A 100 19.34 6.92 20.68
N THR A 101 18.03 6.97 20.44
CA THR A 101 17.42 7.40 19.18
C THR A 101 17.76 8.87 18.86
N PRO A 102 18.44 9.16 17.74
CA PRO A 102 18.53 10.52 17.23
C PRO A 102 17.14 11.01 16.80
N ARG A 103 16.57 12.00 17.50
CA ARG A 103 15.23 12.55 17.21
C ARG A 103 15.26 13.38 15.93
N GLU A 104 15.01 12.71 14.80
CA GLU A 104 15.04 13.29 13.46
C GLU A 104 13.64 13.30 12.82
N SER A 105 13.43 14.11 11.78
CA SER A 105 12.10 14.35 11.19
C SER A 105 11.41 13.11 10.60
N ASN A 106 12.17 12.05 10.27
CA ASN A 106 11.64 10.76 9.84
C ASN A 106 12.67 9.64 10.08
N LEU A 107 12.24 8.39 9.88
CA LEU A 107 13.05 7.17 9.99
C LEU A 107 14.36 7.24 9.17
N THR A 108 14.29 7.65 7.90
CA THR A 108 15.45 7.71 7.00
C THR A 108 16.51 8.69 7.52
N ARG A 109 16.11 9.89 7.98
CA ARG A 109 17.03 10.88 8.54
C ARG A 109 17.70 10.41 9.83
N MET A 110 16.98 9.70 10.69
CA MET A 110 17.59 9.05 11.85
C MET A 110 18.65 8.03 11.41
N PHE A 111 18.32 7.15 10.47
CA PHE A 111 19.23 6.11 10.02
C PHE A 111 20.48 6.69 9.33
N GLU A 112 20.33 7.72 8.50
CA GLU A 112 21.45 8.45 7.88
C GLU A 112 22.41 9.03 8.93
N LYS A 113 21.89 9.54 10.04
CA LYS A 113 22.71 10.03 11.16
C LYS A 113 23.46 8.90 11.86
N LEU A 114 22.80 7.77 12.11
CA LEU A 114 23.45 6.58 12.64
C LEU A 114 24.54 6.04 11.69
N GLN A 115 24.34 6.10 10.37
CA GLN A 115 25.35 5.71 9.39
C GLN A 115 26.60 6.60 9.44
N LEU A 116 26.44 7.92 9.65
CA LEU A 116 27.55 8.88 9.83
C LEU A 116 28.35 8.59 11.11
N ASP A 117 27.66 8.30 12.20
CA ASP A 117 28.24 7.95 13.50
C ASP A 117 28.71 6.47 13.57
N ASN A 118 28.72 5.76 12.43
CA ASN A 118 29.08 4.34 12.30
C ASN A 118 28.31 3.38 13.24
N PHE A 119 27.11 3.78 13.67
CA PHE A 119 26.28 3.13 14.69
C PHE A 119 26.98 2.96 16.05
N GLU A 120 27.98 3.78 16.37
CA GLU A 120 28.76 3.67 17.61
C GLU A 120 27.85 3.66 18.85
N GLY A 121 28.00 2.63 19.69
CA GLY A 121 27.21 2.45 20.89
C GLY A 121 25.73 2.05 20.68
N VAL A 122 25.24 1.89 19.45
CA VAL A 122 23.87 1.43 19.17
C VAL A 122 23.85 -0.08 18.98
N HIS A 123 22.96 -0.80 19.67
CA HIS A 123 22.81 -2.27 19.56
C HIS A 123 21.71 -2.69 18.58
N ILE A 124 20.60 -1.95 18.55
CA ILE A 124 19.45 -2.20 17.67
C ILE A 124 19.03 -0.88 17.04
N ALA A 125 18.82 -0.87 15.73
CA ALA A 125 18.31 0.27 15.00
C ALA A 125 17.19 -0.15 14.04
N ASN A 126 16.11 0.63 13.99
CA ASN A 126 15.12 0.52 12.91
C ASN A 126 15.50 1.42 11.72
N GLY A 127 15.05 1.07 10.51
CA GLY A 127 15.45 1.79 9.30
C GLY A 127 14.81 1.27 8.01
N PRO A 128 15.08 1.94 6.87
CA PRO A 128 14.74 1.41 5.56
C PRO A 128 15.49 0.11 5.29
N VAL A 129 14.80 -0.94 4.85
CA VAL A 129 15.39 -2.29 4.69
C VAL A 129 16.54 -2.32 3.68
N SER A 130 16.44 -1.53 2.60
CA SER A 130 17.52 -1.35 1.61
C SER A 130 18.76 -0.69 2.22
N TYR A 131 18.60 0.19 3.20
CA TYR A 131 19.73 0.81 3.88
C TYR A 131 20.38 -0.20 4.85
N ILE A 132 19.59 -1.00 5.58
CA ILE A 132 20.12 -2.07 6.45
C ILE A 132 20.92 -3.10 5.62
N ASN A 133 20.32 -3.63 4.55
CA ASN A 133 20.99 -4.60 3.67
C ASN A 133 22.27 -4.02 3.04
N ARG A 134 22.23 -2.77 2.57
CA ARG A 134 23.42 -2.10 2.03
C ARG A 134 24.52 -1.91 3.07
N GLU A 135 24.20 -1.49 4.29
CA GLU A 135 25.19 -1.37 5.39
C GLU A 135 25.77 -2.73 5.79
N ALA A 136 24.98 -3.81 5.72
CA ALA A 136 25.48 -5.18 5.91
C ALA A 136 26.47 -5.58 4.80
N LEU A 137 26.01 -5.62 3.55
CA LEU A 137 26.76 -6.10 2.37
C LEU A 137 28.01 -5.25 2.05
N THR A 138 27.95 -3.94 2.30
CA THR A 138 29.05 -3.02 1.94
C THR A 138 30.01 -2.74 3.10
N ARG A 139 29.52 -2.75 4.35
CA ARG A 139 30.24 -2.22 5.53
C ARG A 139 30.23 -3.16 6.76
N ASN A 140 29.59 -4.34 6.69
CA ASN A 140 29.51 -5.34 7.77
C ASN A 140 28.99 -4.81 9.11
N ARG A 141 27.92 -3.99 9.07
CA ARG A 141 27.39 -3.30 10.27
C ARG A 141 26.20 -3.98 10.95
N PHE A 142 25.62 -5.02 10.34
CA PHE A 142 24.46 -5.73 10.88
C PHE A 142 24.74 -7.24 10.98
N VAL A 143 24.16 -7.86 12.00
CA VAL A 143 24.28 -9.30 12.28
C VAL A 143 23.37 -10.10 11.33
N ALA A 144 23.89 -11.18 10.77
CA ALA A 144 23.11 -12.16 10.01
C ALA A 144 22.22 -12.98 10.96
N LEU A 145 20.92 -12.67 11.00
CA LEU A 145 19.96 -13.32 11.90
C LEU A 145 19.86 -14.84 11.64
N ASN A 146 20.07 -15.25 10.39
CA ASN A 146 20.05 -16.64 9.96
C ASN A 146 21.22 -17.50 10.49
N GLU A 147 22.27 -16.88 11.05
CA GLU A 147 23.33 -17.59 11.80
C GLU A 147 22.91 -17.91 13.25
N HIS A 148 21.73 -17.45 13.68
CA HIS A 148 21.21 -17.56 15.05
C HIS A 148 19.83 -18.23 15.14
N TRP A 149 19.53 -19.15 14.22
CA TRP A 149 18.30 -19.94 14.22
C TRP A 149 18.08 -20.82 15.47
N ASP A 150 19.13 -21.08 16.26
CA ASP A 150 19.04 -21.68 17.60
C ASP A 150 18.33 -20.77 18.63
N ARG A 151 18.30 -19.46 18.37
CA ARG A 151 17.81 -18.41 19.26
C ARG A 151 16.63 -17.61 18.72
N LEU A 152 16.24 -17.88 17.47
CA LEU A 152 15.11 -17.25 16.79
C LEU A 152 14.02 -18.29 16.36
N PRO A 153 13.57 -19.21 17.24
CA PRO A 153 12.68 -20.29 16.85
C PRO A 153 11.30 -19.83 16.36
N ASN A 154 10.71 -18.77 16.93
CA ASN A 154 9.41 -18.24 16.50
C ASN A 154 9.55 -17.53 15.14
N PHE A 155 10.58 -16.69 14.97
CA PHE A 155 10.82 -16.01 13.70
C PHE A 155 11.14 -17.02 12.59
N LYS A 156 12.00 -18.01 12.88
CA LYS A 156 12.31 -19.09 11.94
C LYS A 156 11.07 -19.88 11.55
N LYS A 157 10.22 -20.28 12.52
CA LYS A 157 8.96 -20.97 12.25
C LYS A 157 8.09 -20.16 11.29
N PHE A 158 7.90 -18.87 11.56
CA PHE A 158 7.13 -17.99 10.67
C PHE A 158 7.71 -17.96 9.24
N LEU A 159 9.04 -17.87 9.09
CA LEU A 159 9.71 -17.87 7.78
C LEU A 159 9.65 -19.24 7.06
N ASP A 160 9.64 -20.35 7.80
CA ASP A 160 9.44 -21.69 7.22
C ASP A 160 7.98 -21.89 6.77
N GLU A 161 7.00 -21.29 7.47
CA GLU A 161 5.57 -21.29 7.11
C GLU A 161 5.24 -20.28 5.98
N ASN A 162 6.11 -19.29 5.74
CA ASN A 162 5.91 -18.20 4.79
C ASN A 162 7.16 -18.01 3.91
N GLU A 163 7.52 -19.04 3.13
CA GLU A 163 8.78 -19.09 2.36
C GLU A 163 9.00 -17.87 1.45
N ILE A 164 7.93 -17.33 0.84
CA ILE A 164 8.00 -16.10 0.03
C ILE A 164 8.48 -14.87 0.82
N VAL A 165 8.16 -14.77 2.12
CA VAL A 165 8.66 -13.70 2.98
C VAL A 165 10.15 -13.88 3.20
N LYS A 166 10.59 -15.10 3.51
CA LYS A 166 12.01 -15.46 3.69
C LYS A 166 12.81 -15.12 2.44
N ILE A 167 12.30 -15.51 1.28
CA ILE A 167 12.80 -15.17 -0.05
C ILE A 167 12.93 -13.64 -0.20
N ASN A 168 11.87 -12.87 0.05
CA ASN A 168 11.89 -11.41 -0.06
C ASN A 168 12.94 -10.74 0.86
N ILE A 169 13.08 -11.18 2.12
CA ILE A 169 13.96 -10.50 3.10
C ILE A 169 15.42 -10.95 3.05
N THR A 170 15.76 -11.93 2.20
CA THR A 170 17.12 -12.44 2.03
C THR A 170 17.94 -11.52 1.11
N ALA A 171 19.13 -11.13 1.56
CA ALA A 171 20.05 -10.28 0.82
C ALA A 171 20.82 -11.07 -0.26
N GLY A 172 21.50 -10.37 -1.16
CA GLY A 172 22.22 -10.99 -2.30
C GLY A 172 23.41 -11.89 -1.96
N ASP A 173 23.77 -12.03 -0.68
CA ASP A 173 24.77 -12.98 -0.16
C ASP A 173 24.15 -14.21 0.53
N GLY A 174 22.81 -14.29 0.61
CA GLY A 174 22.07 -15.38 1.25
C GLY A 174 21.73 -15.14 2.73
N ASN A 175 22.09 -13.99 3.30
CA ASN A 175 21.83 -13.67 4.71
C ASN A 175 20.57 -12.81 4.92
N ILE A 176 20.03 -12.82 6.13
CA ILE A 176 18.88 -12.02 6.57
C ILE A 176 19.36 -11.06 7.67
N TYR A 177 19.38 -9.76 7.38
CA TYR A 177 19.98 -8.73 8.25
C TYR A 177 18.98 -7.92 9.08
N PHE A 178 17.67 -8.17 8.90
CA PHE A 178 16.61 -7.46 9.59
C PHE A 178 15.42 -8.38 9.87
N ALA A 179 14.63 -8.04 10.88
CA ALA A 179 13.28 -8.57 11.02
C ALA A 179 12.29 -7.57 10.36
N PRO A 180 11.43 -8.01 9.42
CA PRO A 180 10.55 -7.15 8.63
C PRO A 180 9.35 -6.61 9.44
N TYR A 181 9.00 -5.34 9.24
CA TYR A 181 7.70 -4.84 9.68
C TYR A 181 6.60 -5.26 8.71
N PHE A 182 5.46 -5.69 9.25
CA PHE A 182 4.22 -5.88 8.49
C PHE A 182 3.10 -5.06 9.11
N ASP A 183 2.57 -4.14 8.32
CA ASP A 183 1.34 -3.41 8.65
C ASP A 183 0.12 -4.22 8.18
N GLY A 184 -0.06 -5.43 8.71
CA GLY A 184 -0.96 -6.47 8.16
C GLY A 184 -0.30 -7.41 7.16
N TYR A 185 -0.96 -8.53 6.88
CA TYR A 185 -0.44 -9.62 6.04
C TYR A 185 -1.58 -10.38 5.33
N ASN A 186 -1.63 -10.25 4.01
CA ASN A 186 -2.69 -10.78 3.14
C ASN A 186 -4.08 -10.12 3.35
N ASP A 187 -4.08 -8.87 3.81
CA ASP A 187 -5.28 -8.05 4.02
C ASP A 187 -5.30 -6.88 3.01
N LEU A 188 -6.47 -6.28 2.73
CA LEU A 188 -6.57 -5.08 1.87
C LEU A 188 -5.86 -3.86 2.52
N GLU A 189 -5.10 -3.09 1.74
CA GLU A 189 -4.46 -1.85 2.20
C GLU A 189 -5.24 -0.59 1.84
N ARG A 190 -5.35 -0.29 0.54
CA ARG A 190 -6.14 0.81 -0.01
C ARG A 190 -7.23 0.28 -0.94
N MET A 191 -8.29 1.07 -1.08
CA MET A 191 -9.46 0.74 -1.89
C MET A 191 -10.16 2.01 -2.34
N PHE A 192 -11.08 1.86 -3.30
CA PHE A 192 -12.03 2.91 -3.62
C PHE A 192 -12.99 3.10 -2.44
N ILE A 193 -13.18 4.36 -2.03
CA ILE A 193 -14.07 4.76 -0.94
C ILE A 193 -14.93 5.90 -1.48
N ALA A 194 -16.25 5.73 -1.42
CA ALA A 194 -17.21 6.63 -2.05
C ALA A 194 -18.36 7.02 -1.13
N ARG A 195 -19.04 8.12 -1.47
CA ARG A 195 -20.30 8.55 -0.87
C ARG A 195 -21.44 7.66 -1.36
N VAL A 196 -21.70 6.58 -0.63
CA VAL A 196 -22.78 5.63 -0.91
C VAL A 196 -24.13 6.34 -0.94
N ASP A 197 -24.36 7.31 -0.03
CA ASP A 197 -25.60 8.09 0.00
C ASP A 197 -25.81 8.96 -1.25
N TRP A 198 -24.74 9.34 -1.96
CA TRP A 198 -24.85 10.07 -3.23
C TRP A 198 -25.22 9.14 -4.38
N VAL A 199 -24.73 7.90 -4.38
CA VAL A 199 -25.13 6.89 -5.39
C VAL A 199 -26.62 6.57 -5.25
N GLU A 200 -27.10 6.33 -4.03
CA GLU A 200 -28.53 6.08 -3.77
C GLU A 200 -29.39 7.29 -4.16
N LYS A 201 -29.02 8.52 -3.78
CA LYS A 201 -29.73 9.76 -4.15
C LYS A 201 -29.82 9.99 -5.66
N LEU A 202 -28.86 9.51 -6.45
CA LEU A 202 -28.82 9.70 -7.90
C LEU A 202 -29.57 8.62 -8.69
N LEU A 203 -29.86 7.45 -8.11
CA LEU A 203 -30.29 6.26 -8.87
C LEU A 203 -31.55 5.53 -8.35
N ASP A 204 -31.89 5.63 -7.06
CA ASP A 204 -32.88 4.74 -6.40
C ASP A 204 -34.28 5.35 -6.19
N GLY A 205 -34.63 6.42 -6.92
CA GLY A 205 -35.93 7.10 -6.83
C GLY A 205 -36.77 7.00 -8.10
N ASP A 206 -38.09 6.92 -7.95
CA ASP A 206 -39.05 6.91 -9.08
C ASP A 206 -39.11 8.27 -9.81
N GLU A 207 -39.03 9.37 -9.06
CA GLU A 207 -38.96 10.74 -9.58
C GLU A 207 -37.84 11.51 -8.86
N ILE A 208 -36.65 11.60 -9.48
CA ILE A 208 -35.50 12.33 -8.92
C ILE A 208 -35.45 13.76 -9.47
N ALA A 209 -35.44 14.74 -8.58
CA ALA A 209 -35.36 16.16 -8.92
C ALA A 209 -33.90 16.58 -9.22
N TYR A 210 -33.36 16.11 -10.34
CA TYR A 210 -32.02 16.46 -10.83
C TYR A 210 -31.86 17.96 -11.15
N ASP A 211 -30.61 18.43 -11.09
CA ASP A 211 -30.26 19.81 -11.40
C ASP A 211 -30.37 20.08 -12.92
N THR A 212 -31.06 21.16 -13.31
CA THR A 212 -31.23 21.54 -14.73
C THR A 212 -30.24 22.60 -15.21
N GLU A 213 -29.72 23.42 -14.30
CA GLU A 213 -28.88 24.58 -14.63
C GLU A 213 -27.37 24.26 -14.64
N THR A 214 -26.94 23.27 -13.85
CA THR A 214 -25.52 22.88 -13.78
C THR A 214 -25.15 22.04 -15.00
N LEU A 215 -24.24 22.58 -15.83
CA LEU A 215 -23.75 21.93 -17.05
C LEU A 215 -22.41 21.22 -16.82
N LEU A 216 -22.20 20.08 -17.50
CA LEU A 216 -20.92 19.37 -17.53
C LEU A 216 -19.83 20.19 -18.24
N GLY A 217 -20.20 20.92 -19.30
CA GLY A 217 -19.28 21.62 -20.18
C GLY A 217 -18.89 20.78 -21.41
N GLU A 218 -17.68 20.99 -21.91
CA GLU A 218 -17.10 20.22 -23.01
C GLU A 218 -16.66 18.83 -22.54
N THR A 219 -16.98 17.80 -23.33
CA THR A 219 -16.62 16.41 -23.04
C THR A 219 -15.35 16.01 -23.79
N TYR A 220 -14.40 15.42 -23.07
CA TYR A 220 -13.09 14.99 -23.54
C TYR A 220 -12.88 13.48 -23.38
N TYR A 221 -13.57 12.83 -22.45
CA TYR A 221 -13.46 11.40 -22.22
C TYR A 221 -14.21 10.62 -23.30
N THR A 222 -13.48 9.69 -23.92
CA THR A 222 -13.98 8.75 -24.93
C THR A 222 -14.19 7.37 -24.30
N PRO A 223 -15.17 6.57 -24.77
CA PRO A 223 -15.39 5.22 -24.29
C PRO A 223 -14.10 4.38 -24.21
N TYR A 224 -13.87 3.75 -23.06
CA TYR A 224 -12.86 2.70 -22.90
C TYR A 224 -13.45 1.32 -23.23
N MET A 225 -14.70 1.09 -22.82
CA MET A 225 -15.41 -0.15 -23.07
C MET A 225 -15.92 -0.20 -24.51
N PRO A 226 -16.05 -1.39 -25.12
CA PRO A 226 -16.61 -1.54 -26.47
C PRO A 226 -17.98 -0.88 -26.62
N GLU A 227 -18.30 -0.40 -27.82
CA GLU A 227 -19.61 0.23 -28.13
C GLU A 227 -20.79 -0.74 -27.96
N THR A 228 -20.55 -2.04 -28.12
CA THR A 228 -21.49 -3.12 -27.84
C THR A 228 -20.83 -4.18 -26.96
N LEU A 229 -21.56 -4.68 -25.96
CA LEU A 229 -21.07 -5.72 -25.05
C LEU A 229 -22.19 -6.74 -24.79
N ASP A 230 -21.81 -8.00 -24.64
CA ASP A 230 -22.69 -9.10 -24.20
C ASP A 230 -21.79 -10.08 -23.43
N THR A 231 -21.74 -9.93 -22.11
CA THR A 231 -20.84 -10.68 -21.24
C THR A 231 -21.49 -11.01 -19.90
N LYS A 232 -20.80 -11.81 -19.09
CA LYS A 232 -21.24 -12.23 -17.76
C LYS A 232 -20.17 -11.95 -16.72
N ILE A 233 -20.59 -11.38 -15.59
CA ILE A 233 -19.73 -11.02 -14.48
C ILE A 233 -20.06 -11.91 -13.29
N SER A 234 -19.07 -12.64 -12.79
CA SER A 234 -19.22 -13.43 -11.55
C SER A 234 -19.12 -12.51 -10.35
N VAL A 235 -20.20 -12.42 -9.57
CA VAL A 235 -20.31 -11.57 -8.37
C VAL A 235 -20.95 -12.36 -7.23
N PRO A 236 -20.85 -11.93 -5.96
CA PRO A 236 -21.66 -12.48 -4.88
C PRO A 236 -23.15 -12.33 -5.18
N ASN A 237 -24.00 -13.19 -4.62
CA ASN A 237 -25.43 -12.92 -4.54
C ASN A 237 -25.73 -11.83 -3.50
N ALA A 238 -26.94 -11.27 -3.49
CA ALA A 238 -27.29 -10.14 -2.63
C ALA A 238 -27.12 -10.42 -1.12
N GLU A 239 -27.26 -11.69 -0.69
CA GLU A 239 -26.99 -12.12 0.70
C GLU A 239 -25.49 -12.33 1.00
N GLY A 240 -24.62 -12.22 -0.01
CA GLY A 240 -23.19 -12.53 0.06
C GLY A 240 -22.89 -14.01 0.34
N SER A 241 -23.84 -14.91 0.19
CA SER A 241 -23.73 -16.32 0.61
C SER A 241 -23.18 -17.27 -0.47
N ALA A 242 -23.28 -16.90 -1.74
CA ALA A 242 -22.85 -17.69 -2.89
C ALA A 242 -22.46 -16.79 -4.08
N VAL A 243 -21.90 -17.37 -5.14
CA VAL A 243 -21.62 -16.67 -6.41
C VAL A 243 -22.83 -16.76 -7.35
N GLN A 244 -23.14 -15.65 -8.03
CA GLN A 244 -24.08 -15.54 -9.15
C GLN A 244 -23.40 -14.96 -10.40
N GLU A 245 -24.11 -14.97 -11.53
CA GLU A 245 -23.67 -14.31 -12.77
C GLU A 245 -24.62 -13.15 -13.10
N ILE A 246 -24.11 -11.92 -13.15
CA ILE A 246 -24.83 -10.77 -13.73
C ILE A 246 -24.53 -10.73 -15.23
N THR A 247 -25.58 -10.72 -16.05
CA THR A 247 -25.48 -10.52 -17.50
C THR A 247 -25.42 -9.03 -17.78
N LYS A 248 -24.33 -8.59 -18.44
CA LYS A 248 -24.10 -7.21 -18.84
C LYS A 248 -24.20 -7.12 -20.35
N LYS A 249 -25.27 -6.49 -20.85
CA LYS A 249 -25.57 -6.48 -22.29
C LYS A 249 -26.12 -5.15 -22.77
N TYR A 250 -25.35 -4.45 -23.61
CA TYR A 250 -25.78 -3.19 -24.23
C TYR A 250 -25.38 -3.11 -25.70
N THR A 251 -26.16 -2.35 -26.48
CA THR A 251 -25.89 -2.07 -27.91
C THR A 251 -25.36 -0.67 -28.18
N LYS A 252 -25.19 0.14 -27.13
CA LYS A 252 -24.59 1.48 -27.18
C LYS A 252 -23.94 1.82 -25.84
N ASN A 253 -22.71 2.33 -25.88
CA ASN A 253 -21.94 2.67 -24.68
C ASN A 253 -22.50 3.93 -23.98
N VAL A 254 -22.53 3.94 -22.64
CA VAL A 254 -23.09 5.04 -21.83
C VAL A 254 -22.38 6.38 -22.04
N ILE A 255 -21.06 6.38 -22.24
CA ILE A 255 -20.27 7.57 -22.54
C ILE A 255 -20.58 8.07 -23.94
N THR A 256 -20.78 7.19 -24.92
CA THR A 256 -21.26 7.57 -26.27
C THR A 256 -22.63 8.23 -26.17
N LYS A 257 -23.58 7.63 -25.42
CA LYS A 257 -24.90 8.23 -25.17
C LYS A 257 -24.79 9.63 -24.54
N GLN A 258 -23.99 9.80 -23.48
CA GLN A 258 -23.82 11.09 -22.81
C GLN A 258 -23.11 12.13 -23.68
N ASN A 259 -22.11 11.73 -24.47
CA ASN A 259 -21.36 12.63 -25.35
C ASN A 259 -22.25 13.18 -26.49
N GLU A 260 -23.25 12.43 -26.95
CA GLU A 260 -24.22 12.85 -27.97
C GLU A 260 -25.31 13.80 -27.47
N LEU A 261 -25.52 13.96 -26.15
CA LEU A 261 -26.54 14.85 -25.60
C LEU A 261 -26.35 16.30 -26.06
N GLU A 262 -27.40 16.91 -26.60
CA GLU A 262 -27.41 18.34 -26.99
C GLU A 262 -27.22 19.26 -25.77
N VAL A 263 -27.89 18.94 -24.65
CA VAL A 263 -27.73 19.62 -23.37
C VAL A 263 -27.23 18.62 -22.33
N LYS A 264 -26.03 18.86 -21.80
CA LYS A 264 -25.35 18.01 -20.80
C LYS A 264 -25.50 18.61 -19.40
N ASN A 265 -26.74 18.70 -18.91
CA ASN A 265 -27.04 19.13 -17.53
C ASN A 265 -27.24 17.92 -16.60
N GLY A 266 -27.34 18.18 -15.29
CA GLY A 266 -27.52 17.17 -14.25
C GLY A 266 -28.63 16.17 -14.55
N LYS A 267 -29.79 16.69 -14.96
CA LYS A 267 -30.92 15.88 -15.40
C LYS A 267 -30.56 14.92 -16.55
N ASN A 268 -30.15 15.46 -17.70
CA ASN A 268 -30.02 14.66 -18.91
C ASN A 268 -28.88 13.63 -18.82
N VAL A 269 -27.78 13.94 -18.12
CA VAL A 269 -26.67 12.97 -17.97
C VAL A 269 -27.03 11.83 -16.99
N CYS A 270 -27.87 12.11 -15.99
CA CYS A 270 -28.40 11.10 -15.08
C CYS A 270 -29.47 10.21 -15.73
N GLU A 271 -30.42 10.80 -16.45
CA GLU A 271 -31.44 10.03 -17.19
C GLU A 271 -30.77 9.05 -18.17
N VAL A 272 -29.72 9.47 -18.90
CA VAL A 272 -28.94 8.56 -19.77
C VAL A 272 -28.26 7.42 -19.00
N LEU A 273 -27.78 7.65 -17.77
CA LEU A 273 -27.18 6.61 -16.95
C LEU A 273 -28.25 5.64 -16.42
N VAL A 274 -29.39 6.17 -15.93
CA VAL A 274 -30.54 5.38 -15.46
C VAL A 274 -31.09 4.50 -16.59
N ASP A 275 -31.37 5.08 -17.76
CA ASP A 275 -31.82 4.35 -18.95
C ASP A 275 -30.80 3.28 -19.36
N HIS A 276 -29.50 3.58 -19.31
CA HIS A 276 -28.47 2.60 -19.62
C HIS A 276 -28.44 1.44 -18.62
N ILE A 277 -28.60 1.70 -17.33
CA ILE A 277 -28.65 0.64 -16.30
C ILE A 277 -29.88 -0.25 -16.54
N ASP A 278 -31.05 0.34 -16.75
CA ASP A 278 -32.30 -0.39 -16.96
C ASP A 278 -32.27 -1.23 -18.25
N GLU A 279 -31.74 -0.68 -19.35
CA GLU A 279 -31.54 -1.40 -20.61
C GLU A 279 -30.50 -2.54 -20.50
N THR A 280 -29.44 -2.34 -19.71
CA THR A 280 -28.28 -3.24 -19.66
C THR A 280 -28.48 -4.41 -18.69
N TYR A 281 -29.15 -4.16 -17.56
CA TYR A 281 -29.26 -5.11 -16.46
C TYR A 281 -30.71 -5.55 -16.18
N GLY A 282 -31.72 -4.73 -16.52
CA GLY A 282 -33.11 -5.03 -16.21
C GLY A 282 -33.34 -5.31 -14.71
N GLU A 283 -34.14 -6.32 -14.39
CA GLU A 283 -34.51 -6.70 -13.01
C GLU A 283 -33.40 -7.48 -12.26
N GLN A 284 -32.14 -7.46 -12.71
CA GLN A 284 -31.05 -8.21 -12.05
C GLN A 284 -30.58 -7.60 -10.72
N TYR A 285 -30.91 -6.34 -10.46
CA TYR A 285 -30.58 -5.62 -9.23
C TYR A 285 -31.84 -5.20 -8.46
N ASN A 286 -31.78 -5.19 -7.13
CA ASN A 286 -32.88 -4.70 -6.28
C ASN A 286 -32.99 -3.17 -6.32
N LYS A 287 -31.83 -2.50 -6.40
CA LYS A 287 -31.67 -1.04 -6.54
C LYS A 287 -30.67 -0.76 -7.67
N ARG A 288 -30.85 0.33 -8.41
CA ARG A 288 -29.86 0.74 -9.43
C ARG A 288 -28.50 1.08 -8.81
N SER A 289 -28.48 1.55 -7.57
CA SER A 289 -27.25 1.78 -6.81
C SER A 289 -26.46 0.49 -6.53
N ASP A 290 -27.08 -0.69 -6.44
CA ASP A 290 -26.41 -1.96 -6.15
C ASP A 290 -25.32 -2.29 -7.19
N LEU A 291 -25.50 -1.84 -8.44
CA LEU A 291 -24.50 -1.92 -9.52
C LEU A 291 -23.12 -1.35 -9.10
N PHE A 292 -23.11 -0.31 -8.26
CA PHE A 292 -21.91 0.41 -7.80
C PHE A 292 -21.55 0.16 -6.34
N VAL A 293 -22.55 0.09 -5.45
CA VAL A 293 -22.36 0.01 -3.98
C VAL A 293 -22.87 -1.30 -3.36
N GLY A 294 -23.45 -2.19 -4.17
CA GLY A 294 -23.90 -3.52 -3.74
C GLY A 294 -22.74 -4.45 -3.39
N VAL A 295 -23.06 -5.60 -2.80
CA VAL A 295 -22.08 -6.70 -2.67
C VAL A 295 -21.86 -7.39 -4.03
N ASP A 296 -22.86 -7.29 -4.89
CA ASP A 296 -23.03 -7.80 -6.24
C ASP A 296 -22.71 -6.77 -7.35
N ALA A 297 -22.01 -5.69 -6.99
CA ALA A 297 -21.59 -4.63 -7.90
C ALA A 297 -20.81 -5.18 -9.11
N ALA A 298 -21.14 -4.71 -10.31
CA ALA A 298 -20.57 -5.17 -11.59
C ALA A 298 -20.24 -4.02 -12.57
N TYR A 299 -20.10 -2.80 -12.04
CA TYR A 299 -19.84 -1.61 -12.83
C TYR A 299 -18.46 -1.59 -13.49
N ASP A 300 -18.34 -0.99 -14.67
CA ASP A 300 -17.07 -0.78 -15.37
C ASP A 300 -16.59 0.69 -15.33
N ALA A 301 -15.45 0.96 -15.98
CA ALA A 301 -14.85 2.30 -16.05
C ALA A 301 -15.77 3.36 -16.67
N ASP A 302 -16.51 3.03 -17.71
CA ASP A 302 -17.34 3.99 -18.46
C ASP A 302 -18.63 4.30 -17.70
N GLU A 303 -19.21 3.30 -17.02
CA GLU A 303 -20.31 3.52 -16.06
C GLU A 303 -19.87 4.34 -14.85
N LEU A 304 -18.64 4.13 -14.33
CA LEU A 304 -18.10 4.97 -13.26
C LEU A 304 -17.89 6.42 -13.72
N VAL A 305 -17.36 6.64 -14.92
CA VAL A 305 -17.18 8.00 -15.46
C VAL A 305 -18.53 8.65 -15.76
N ALA A 306 -19.53 7.89 -16.22
CA ALA A 306 -20.89 8.38 -16.35
C ALA A 306 -21.49 8.80 -14.99
N LEU A 307 -21.24 8.03 -13.93
CA LEU A 307 -21.62 8.40 -12.56
C LEU A 307 -20.84 9.61 -12.04
N PHE A 308 -19.56 9.75 -12.34
CA PHE A 308 -18.79 10.96 -12.02
C PHE A 308 -19.37 12.21 -12.68
N ARG A 309 -19.84 12.11 -13.92
CA ARG A 309 -20.54 13.20 -14.62
C ARG A 309 -21.88 13.52 -13.95
N CYS A 310 -22.64 12.51 -13.54
CA CYS A 310 -23.87 12.67 -12.74
C CYS A 310 -23.60 13.44 -11.45
N VAL A 311 -22.58 13.03 -10.68
CA VAL A 311 -22.14 13.73 -9.47
C VAL A 311 -21.75 15.18 -9.79
N LYS A 312 -20.85 15.39 -10.76
CA LYS A 312 -20.32 16.71 -11.15
C LYS A 312 -21.41 17.74 -11.45
N THR A 313 -22.54 17.28 -11.97
CA THR A 313 -23.63 18.10 -12.52
C THR A 313 -24.88 18.17 -11.64
N ASN A 314 -24.90 17.51 -10.47
CA ASN A 314 -26.02 17.57 -9.52
C ASN A 314 -25.62 18.10 -8.12
N PRO A 315 -24.81 19.18 -7.98
CA PRO A 315 -24.36 19.67 -6.68
C PRO A 315 -25.52 20.04 -5.74
N LYS A 316 -26.62 20.60 -6.25
CA LYS A 316 -27.73 21.07 -5.42
C LYS A 316 -28.61 19.91 -4.93
N LEU A 317 -28.90 18.91 -5.76
CA LEU A 317 -29.49 17.64 -5.33
C LEU A 317 -28.65 16.95 -4.23
N LEU A 318 -27.32 16.94 -4.38
CA LEU A 318 -26.42 16.15 -3.51
C LEU A 318 -26.07 16.86 -2.18
N THR A 319 -25.96 18.19 -2.19
CA THR A 319 -25.45 19.00 -1.07
C THR A 319 -26.44 20.06 -0.56
N GLY A 320 -27.53 20.32 -1.30
CA GLY A 320 -28.45 21.42 -1.05
C GLY A 320 -28.01 22.77 -1.67
N SER A 321 -26.80 22.87 -2.24
CA SER A 321 -26.23 24.10 -2.80
C SER A 321 -25.45 23.86 -4.09
N ASP A 322 -25.41 24.86 -4.97
CA ASP A 322 -24.58 24.91 -6.18
C ASP A 322 -23.48 26.00 -6.11
N GLU A 323 -23.32 26.68 -4.95
CA GLU A 323 -22.32 27.75 -4.76
C GLU A 323 -20.86 27.28 -4.87
N LYS A 324 -20.60 26.00 -4.59
CA LYS A 324 -19.29 25.36 -4.71
C LYS A 324 -19.39 24.10 -5.58
N PRO A 325 -18.39 23.83 -6.45
CA PRO A 325 -18.39 22.62 -7.25
C PRO A 325 -18.12 21.38 -6.38
N VAL A 326 -18.99 20.37 -6.48
CA VAL A 326 -18.67 19.01 -6.04
C VAL A 326 -17.56 18.40 -6.91
N VAL A 327 -16.76 17.53 -6.30
CA VAL A 327 -15.54 16.93 -6.84
C VAL A 327 -15.72 15.41 -6.90
N PRO A 328 -15.86 14.81 -8.10
CA PRO A 328 -16.10 13.37 -8.25
C PRO A 328 -14.96 12.50 -7.73
N PHE A 329 -13.70 12.81 -8.08
CA PHE A 329 -12.53 12.05 -7.61
C PHE A 329 -11.41 12.96 -7.08
N PHE A 330 -10.81 12.61 -5.94
CA PHE A 330 -9.77 13.42 -5.30
C PHE A 330 -8.72 12.59 -4.55
N PRO A 331 -7.44 13.02 -4.53
CA PRO A 331 -6.41 12.44 -3.66
C PRO A 331 -6.55 12.91 -2.22
N ARG A 332 -5.88 12.23 -1.29
CA ARG A 332 -5.93 12.54 0.15
C ARG A 332 -5.48 13.97 0.50
N ALA A 333 -4.38 14.43 -0.09
CA ALA A 333 -3.68 15.68 0.24
C ALA A 333 -2.73 16.11 -0.89
N LYS A 334 -2.21 17.34 -0.82
CA LYS A 334 -1.18 17.88 -1.75
C LYS A 334 0.12 17.10 -1.72
N SER A 335 0.52 16.60 -0.54
CA SER A 335 1.86 16.05 -0.34
C SER A 335 2.18 15.01 -1.42
N HIS A 336 3.39 15.04 -1.95
CA HIS A 336 3.68 14.39 -3.23
C HIS A 336 3.49 12.86 -3.21
N ASP A 337 3.51 12.23 -2.03
CA ASP A 337 3.10 10.83 -1.83
C ASP A 337 1.59 10.62 -2.04
N ARG A 338 0.75 11.61 -1.71
CA ARG A 338 -0.72 11.58 -1.78
C ARG A 338 -1.32 12.14 -3.04
N SER A 339 -0.77 13.19 -3.64
CA SER A 339 -1.22 13.61 -4.98
C SER A 339 -0.98 12.50 -6.02
N SER A 340 0.02 11.65 -5.79
CA SER A 340 0.28 10.43 -6.57
C SER A 340 -0.83 9.37 -6.50
N ASP A 341 -1.69 9.40 -5.47
CA ASP A 341 -2.82 8.47 -5.36
C ASP A 341 -3.84 8.66 -6.51
N ILE A 342 -3.83 9.80 -7.24
CA ILE A 342 -4.63 9.97 -8.47
C ILE A 342 -4.31 8.89 -9.51
N LEU A 343 -3.04 8.48 -9.61
CA LEU A 343 -2.60 7.45 -10.56
C LEU A 343 -3.28 6.10 -10.30
N ARG A 344 -3.83 5.86 -9.09
CA ARG A 344 -4.52 4.62 -8.75
C ARG A 344 -5.91 4.51 -9.37
N LEU A 345 -6.49 5.61 -9.83
CA LEU A 345 -7.72 5.58 -10.63
C LEU A 345 -7.52 4.80 -11.94
N MET A 346 -6.30 4.71 -12.48
CA MET A 346 -6.03 3.94 -13.71
C MET A 346 -6.32 2.43 -13.58
N ALA A 347 -6.47 1.91 -12.36
CA ALA A 347 -6.91 0.54 -12.12
C ALA A 347 -8.29 0.23 -12.74
N ILE A 348 -9.17 1.22 -12.92
CA ILE A 348 -10.48 1.00 -13.58
C ILE A 348 -10.33 0.59 -15.06
N TRP A 349 -9.21 0.95 -15.69
CA TRP A 349 -8.86 0.59 -17.07
C TRP A 349 -7.92 -0.62 -17.16
N GLY A 350 -7.71 -1.34 -16.05
CA GLY A 350 -6.84 -2.52 -15.99
C GLY A 350 -5.33 -2.23 -15.90
N VAL A 351 -4.93 -0.98 -15.66
CA VAL A 351 -3.50 -0.60 -15.62
C VAL A 351 -2.82 -1.12 -14.35
N ARG A 352 -1.71 -1.86 -14.53
CA ARG A 352 -0.92 -2.56 -13.49
C ARG A 352 0.31 -1.76 -13.02
N GLY A 353 0.91 -2.22 -11.91
CA GLY A 353 2.23 -1.78 -11.41
C GLY A 353 2.21 -0.46 -10.63
N PHE A 354 1.02 0.09 -10.45
CA PHE A 354 0.71 0.95 -9.33
C PHE A 354 0.41 0.05 -8.11
N GLU A 355 0.21 0.63 -6.92
CA GLU A 355 0.22 -0.06 -5.61
C GLU A 355 1.49 -0.81 -5.17
N SER A 356 2.33 -1.30 -6.10
CA SER A 356 3.54 -2.07 -5.83
C SER A 356 4.42 -1.48 -4.71
N ARG A 357 4.98 -2.36 -3.88
CA ARG A 357 5.93 -1.99 -2.81
C ARG A 357 7.30 -1.58 -3.34
N SER A 358 7.63 -2.02 -4.56
CA SER A 358 8.91 -1.74 -5.21
C SER A 358 8.67 -0.90 -6.46
N ASP A 359 8.78 0.41 -6.28
CA ASP A 359 8.59 1.45 -7.28
C ASP A 359 7.28 1.30 -8.08
N TYR A 360 7.39 0.91 -9.34
CA TYR A 360 6.31 0.82 -10.33
C TYR A 360 6.31 -0.56 -11.02
N LEU A 361 6.78 -1.59 -10.32
CA LEU A 361 6.95 -2.93 -10.87
C LEU A 361 5.66 -3.75 -10.78
N PHE A 362 5.42 -4.61 -11.76
CA PHE A 362 4.41 -5.69 -11.73
C PHE A 362 4.95 -6.98 -12.35
N ILE A 363 4.25 -8.09 -12.16
CA ILE A 363 4.55 -9.38 -12.81
C ILE A 363 3.48 -9.62 -13.89
N ASP A 364 3.91 -9.88 -15.13
CA ASP A 364 3.00 -10.19 -16.24
C ASP A 364 2.54 -11.66 -16.24
N GLU A 365 1.64 -12.01 -17.16
CA GLU A 365 1.11 -13.38 -17.31
C GLU A 365 2.17 -14.43 -17.65
N ASN A 366 3.35 -14.03 -18.15
CA ASN A 366 4.48 -14.91 -18.43
C ASN A 366 5.42 -15.06 -17.22
N GLY A 367 5.13 -14.39 -16.10
CA GLY A 367 5.99 -14.35 -14.92
C GLY A 367 7.19 -13.42 -15.04
N VAL A 368 7.21 -12.55 -16.06
CA VAL A 368 8.30 -11.59 -16.26
C VAL A 368 7.99 -10.31 -15.48
N LEU A 369 8.99 -9.83 -14.75
CA LEU A 369 8.92 -8.55 -14.05
C LEU A 369 8.91 -7.40 -15.07
N GLN A 370 7.90 -6.54 -15.01
CA GLN A 370 7.70 -5.38 -15.88
C GLN A 370 7.74 -4.08 -15.08
N ASP A 371 8.05 -2.98 -15.76
CA ASP A 371 8.04 -1.62 -15.20
C ASP A 371 6.87 -0.85 -15.82
N ALA A 372 5.89 -0.47 -15.01
CA ALA A 372 4.70 0.26 -15.47
C ALA A 372 5.05 1.59 -16.14
N ARG A 373 6.17 2.22 -15.77
CA ARG A 373 6.52 3.57 -16.26
C ARG A 373 6.75 3.66 -17.78
N VAL A 374 6.92 2.52 -18.45
CA VAL A 374 7.21 2.44 -19.90
C VAL A 374 6.18 1.62 -20.68
N GLN A 375 5.03 1.30 -20.08
CA GLN A 375 3.96 0.54 -20.74
C GLN A 375 3.03 1.46 -21.54
N GLU A 376 2.52 0.96 -22.66
CA GLU A 376 1.53 1.65 -23.50
C GLU A 376 0.25 1.96 -22.69
N ASP A 377 -0.29 0.97 -21.98
CA ASP A 377 -1.46 1.11 -21.08
C ASP A 377 -1.29 2.22 -20.02
N THR A 378 -0.06 2.49 -19.56
CA THR A 378 0.20 3.60 -18.62
C THR A 378 0.13 4.95 -19.32
N MET A 379 0.67 5.07 -20.53
CA MET A 379 0.53 6.31 -21.32
C MET A 379 -0.93 6.57 -21.70
N ASP A 380 -1.67 5.51 -22.00
CA ASP A 380 -3.09 5.51 -22.30
C ASP A 380 -3.96 5.85 -21.07
N GLY A 381 -3.59 5.37 -19.89
CA GLY A 381 -4.20 5.74 -18.62
C GLY A 381 -3.95 7.21 -18.27
N LEU A 382 -2.73 7.73 -18.48
CA LEU A 382 -2.39 9.14 -18.25
C LEU A 382 -3.18 10.08 -19.17
N GLU A 383 -3.40 9.70 -20.43
CA GLU A 383 -4.24 10.47 -21.34
C GLU A 383 -5.71 10.48 -20.89
N ARG A 384 -6.26 9.34 -20.46
CA ARG A 384 -7.62 9.27 -19.89
C ARG A 384 -7.74 10.09 -18.60
N LEU A 385 -6.73 10.08 -17.72
CA LEU A 385 -6.70 10.97 -16.56
C LEU A 385 -6.69 12.46 -16.97
N ASN A 386 -6.00 12.84 -18.05
CA ASN A 386 -6.06 14.21 -18.57
C ASN A 386 -7.45 14.56 -19.15
N GLN A 387 -8.13 13.63 -19.80
CA GLN A 387 -9.51 13.81 -20.25
C GLN A 387 -10.46 14.04 -19.05
N LEU A 388 -10.37 13.21 -18.00
CA LEU A 388 -11.14 13.39 -16.76
C LEU A 388 -10.77 14.71 -16.03
N TYR A 389 -9.51 15.13 -16.08
CA TYR A 389 -9.07 16.41 -15.52
C TYR A 389 -9.68 17.60 -16.28
N LYS A 390 -9.71 17.56 -17.62
CA LYS A 390 -10.34 18.58 -18.47
C LYS A 390 -11.86 18.68 -18.25
N GLU A 391 -12.54 17.56 -18.03
CA GLU A 391 -13.95 17.52 -17.61
C GLU A 391 -14.17 17.88 -16.13
N LYS A 392 -13.10 18.19 -15.37
CA LYS A 392 -13.14 18.52 -13.93
C LYS A 392 -13.73 17.41 -13.05
N LEU A 393 -13.64 16.17 -13.51
CA LEU A 393 -14.06 14.98 -12.76
C LEU A 393 -13.01 14.56 -11.72
N ILE A 394 -11.75 14.98 -11.93
CA ILE A 394 -10.68 14.93 -10.93
C ILE A 394 -10.52 16.33 -10.30
N LEU A 395 -10.23 16.38 -9.00
CA LEU A 395 -9.88 17.60 -8.26
C LEU A 395 -8.91 18.48 -9.08
N GLN A 396 -9.33 19.71 -9.37
CA GLN A 396 -8.50 20.67 -10.08
C GLN A 396 -7.39 21.19 -9.18
N ASP A 397 -6.25 21.54 -9.77
CA ASP A 397 -5.09 22.10 -9.07
C ASP A 397 -4.63 21.26 -7.88
N PHE A 398 -4.78 19.93 -7.94
CA PHE A 398 -4.41 18.96 -6.88
C PHE A 398 -2.93 18.98 -6.44
N ASN A 399 -2.12 19.80 -7.11
CA ASN A 399 -0.73 20.09 -6.81
C ASN A 399 -0.56 21.38 -5.98
N ASP A 400 -1.58 22.20 -5.80
CA ASP A 400 -1.57 23.45 -5.01
C ASP A 400 -2.38 23.35 -3.72
N ASN A 401 -1.95 24.07 -2.68
CA ASN A 401 -2.66 24.09 -1.40
C ASN A 401 -4.10 24.62 -1.54
N SER A 402 -4.33 25.50 -2.53
CA SER A 402 -5.60 26.17 -2.82
C SER A 402 -6.63 25.35 -3.61
N ALA A 403 -6.33 24.09 -3.95
CA ALA A 403 -7.28 23.18 -4.60
C ALA A 403 -8.61 23.02 -3.83
N THR A 404 -8.58 23.23 -2.52
CA THR A 404 -9.73 23.19 -1.62
C THR A 404 -9.93 24.50 -0.86
N SER A 405 -11.17 24.73 -0.43
CA SER A 405 -11.55 25.89 0.37
C SER A 405 -10.68 26.00 1.63
N GLY A 406 -10.07 27.17 1.85
CA GLY A 406 -9.21 27.43 3.01
C GLY A 406 -7.73 27.16 2.79
N GLY A 407 -7.31 26.55 1.66
CA GLY A 407 -5.90 26.48 1.28
C GLY A 407 -5.05 25.55 2.16
N SER A 408 -5.63 24.51 2.75
CA SER A 408 -4.94 23.67 3.74
C SER A 408 -3.98 22.62 3.13
N GLY A 409 -4.19 22.26 1.87
CA GLY A 409 -3.52 21.12 1.23
C GLY A 409 -4.00 19.74 1.71
N LYS A 410 -5.03 19.64 2.57
CA LYS A 410 -5.58 18.39 3.11
C LYS A 410 -6.92 18.02 2.46
N TYR A 411 -6.90 17.80 1.16
CA TYR A 411 -8.12 17.80 0.34
C TYR A 411 -9.24 16.86 0.84
N ARG A 412 -8.92 15.66 1.33
CA ARG A 412 -9.92 14.74 1.86
C ARG A 412 -10.60 15.24 3.14
N GLU A 413 -9.87 15.90 4.03
CA GLU A 413 -10.46 16.51 5.24
C GLU A 413 -11.36 17.70 4.83
N ASP A 414 -10.87 18.59 3.96
CA ASP A 414 -11.61 19.77 3.50
C ASP A 414 -12.87 19.41 2.70
N LEU A 415 -12.78 18.47 1.75
CA LEU A 415 -13.89 18.08 0.86
C LEU A 415 -14.97 17.26 1.58
N CYS A 416 -14.63 16.48 2.61
CA CYS A 416 -15.63 15.79 3.42
C CYS A 416 -16.37 16.79 4.32
N LYS A 417 -15.64 17.71 4.95
CA LYS A 417 -16.20 18.77 5.80
C LYS A 417 -17.14 19.69 5.05
N ASP A 418 -16.73 20.16 3.87
CA ASP A 418 -17.56 21.03 3.03
C ASP A 418 -18.67 20.27 2.26
N ASN A 419 -18.79 18.93 2.44
CA ASN A 419 -19.74 18.06 1.74
C ASN A 419 -19.60 18.08 0.20
N LEU A 420 -18.37 18.19 -0.31
CA LEU A 420 -18.08 18.32 -1.75
C LEU A 420 -17.42 17.10 -2.40
N GLY A 421 -16.77 16.23 -1.63
CA GLY A 421 -16.04 15.07 -2.16
C GLY A 421 -16.90 13.82 -2.31
N PHE A 422 -16.89 13.20 -3.50
CA PHE A 422 -17.58 11.93 -3.78
C PHE A 422 -16.73 10.68 -3.54
N MET A 423 -15.64 10.49 -4.30
CA MET A 423 -14.82 9.26 -4.27
C MET A 423 -13.32 9.55 -4.12
N THR A 424 -12.61 8.68 -3.40
CA THR A 424 -11.16 8.69 -3.26
C THR A 424 -10.58 7.28 -3.27
N TYR A 425 -9.26 7.16 -3.38
CA TYR A 425 -8.53 5.88 -3.23
C TYR A 425 -7.53 6.03 -2.08
N ASP A 426 -7.84 5.45 -0.92
CA ASP A 426 -7.11 5.70 0.33
C ASP A 426 -7.29 4.52 1.32
N TYR A 427 -6.63 4.60 2.48
CA TYR A 427 -6.73 3.65 3.58
C TYR A 427 -8.12 3.73 4.22
N ASN A 428 -8.81 2.58 4.36
CA ASN A 428 -10.19 2.52 4.89
C ASN A 428 -10.34 3.26 6.23
N GLN A 429 -9.62 2.80 7.26
CA GLN A 429 -9.77 3.28 8.63
C GLN A 429 -9.68 4.80 8.73
N THR A 430 -8.56 5.38 8.26
CA THR A 430 -8.32 6.82 8.40
C THR A 430 -9.22 7.70 7.52
N THR A 431 -9.98 7.09 6.60
CA THR A 431 -10.94 7.79 5.72
C THR A 431 -12.35 7.70 6.28
N THR A 432 -12.81 6.50 6.65
CA THR A 432 -14.20 6.28 7.09
C THR A 432 -14.48 6.77 8.50
N ILE A 433 -13.46 7.05 9.33
CA ILE A 433 -13.64 7.83 10.56
C ILE A 433 -14.23 9.23 10.30
N LEU A 434 -14.11 9.79 9.09
CA LEU A 434 -14.73 11.08 8.74
C LEU A 434 -16.26 11.04 8.77
N ASN A 435 -16.90 9.86 8.72
CA ASN A 435 -18.34 9.76 8.99
C ASN A 435 -18.67 10.30 10.40
N ARG A 436 -17.90 9.94 11.43
CA ARG A 436 -18.10 10.43 12.80
C ARG A 436 -18.01 11.96 12.90
N ALA A 437 -17.18 12.58 12.06
CA ALA A 437 -16.99 14.02 12.07
C ALA A 437 -18.12 14.79 11.37
N HIS A 438 -18.90 14.13 10.50
CA HIS A 438 -19.76 14.80 9.52
C HIS A 438 -21.18 14.24 9.41
N GLU A 439 -21.51 13.09 10.03
CA GLU A 439 -22.86 12.52 9.97
C GLU A 439 -23.91 13.25 10.81
N GLU A 440 -23.47 14.08 11.77
CA GLU A 440 -24.34 15.06 12.46
C GLU A 440 -24.49 16.37 11.67
N GLU A 441 -23.50 16.73 10.85
CA GLU A 441 -23.48 17.97 10.06
C GLU A 441 -24.24 17.82 8.73
N HIS A 442 -24.13 16.66 8.10
CA HIS A 442 -24.65 16.37 6.76
C HIS A 442 -25.55 15.14 6.79
N GLU A 443 -26.86 15.34 6.67
CA GLU A 443 -27.85 14.28 6.78
C GLU A 443 -27.61 13.14 5.77
N GLY A 444 -27.50 11.92 6.30
CA GLY A 444 -27.25 10.71 5.51
C GLY A 444 -25.81 10.50 5.06
N PHE A 445 -24.84 11.35 5.42
CA PHE A 445 -23.43 11.20 5.01
C PHE A 445 -22.91 9.78 5.22
N ASN A 446 -22.52 9.10 4.13
CA ASN A 446 -22.10 7.70 4.15
C ASN A 446 -20.88 7.47 3.24
N LEU A 447 -19.69 7.71 3.79
CA LEU A 447 -18.42 7.47 3.12
C LEU A 447 -17.92 6.04 3.46
N ALA A 448 -17.93 5.12 2.50
CA ALA A 448 -17.62 3.71 2.73
C ALA A 448 -16.85 3.07 1.56
N PRO A 449 -16.09 1.97 1.79
CA PRO A 449 -15.47 1.19 0.72
C PRO A 449 -16.49 0.69 -0.29
N VAL A 450 -16.11 0.70 -1.55
CA VAL A 450 -16.87 0.12 -2.67
C VAL A 450 -15.98 -0.82 -3.46
N MET A 451 -16.59 -1.75 -4.19
CA MET A 451 -15.87 -2.65 -5.10
C MET A 451 -15.05 -1.80 -6.10
N PRO A 452 -13.86 -2.22 -6.56
CA PRO A 452 -13.28 -1.61 -7.75
C PRO A 452 -14.21 -1.77 -8.97
N ALA A 453 -13.92 -1.07 -10.06
CA ALA A 453 -14.57 -1.37 -11.34
C ALA A 453 -14.08 -2.73 -11.88
N ILE A 454 -14.93 -3.43 -12.63
CA ILE A 454 -14.47 -4.56 -13.44
C ILE A 454 -13.59 -4.05 -14.59
N ALA A 455 -12.53 -4.79 -14.90
CA ALA A 455 -11.71 -4.55 -16.10
C ALA A 455 -11.29 -5.88 -16.75
N ASN A 456 -10.90 -5.81 -18.03
CA ASN A 456 -10.39 -6.94 -18.82
C ASN A 456 -8.90 -7.16 -18.52
N TRP A 457 -8.57 -7.44 -17.26
CA TRP A 457 -7.21 -7.48 -16.72
C TRP A 457 -6.23 -8.44 -17.42
N LEU A 458 -6.74 -9.47 -18.09
CA LEU A 458 -5.96 -10.48 -18.82
C LEU A 458 -6.08 -10.33 -20.35
N ASN A 459 -6.72 -9.24 -20.81
CA ASN A 459 -7.01 -8.99 -22.23
C ASN A 459 -7.71 -10.16 -22.98
N ASP A 460 -8.38 -11.06 -22.25
CA ASP A 460 -8.99 -12.29 -22.76
C ASP A 460 -10.52 -12.18 -22.97
N GLY A 461 -11.09 -11.01 -22.65
CA GLY A 461 -12.52 -10.70 -22.75
C GLY A 461 -13.31 -11.03 -21.48
N LYS A 462 -12.67 -11.53 -20.42
CA LYS A 462 -13.30 -11.72 -19.11
C LYS A 462 -13.05 -10.51 -18.22
N TYR A 463 -14.13 -9.99 -17.67
CA TYR A 463 -14.10 -8.83 -16.78
C TYR A 463 -14.27 -9.28 -15.33
N PHE A 464 -13.43 -8.79 -14.44
CA PHE A 464 -13.48 -9.12 -13.01
C PHE A 464 -12.90 -8.01 -12.14
N HIS A 465 -13.25 -8.05 -10.86
CA HIS A 465 -12.73 -7.16 -9.82
C HIS A 465 -11.34 -7.60 -9.39
N PHE A 466 -10.37 -6.68 -9.37
CA PHE A 466 -8.99 -6.98 -8.97
C PHE A 466 -8.31 -5.78 -8.28
N THR A 467 -7.37 -6.07 -7.38
CA THR A 467 -6.48 -5.07 -6.78
C THR A 467 -5.07 -5.62 -6.52
N GLU A 468 -4.07 -4.77 -6.68
CA GLU A 468 -2.69 -5.01 -6.24
C GLU A 468 -2.44 -4.54 -4.79
N SER A 469 -3.40 -3.84 -4.17
CA SER A 469 -3.26 -3.19 -2.86
C SER A 469 -3.43 -4.14 -1.67
N ILE A 470 -2.45 -5.03 -1.47
CA ILE A 470 -2.44 -6.01 -0.39
C ILE A 470 -1.31 -5.73 0.60
N ARG A 471 -1.65 -5.81 1.89
CA ARG A 471 -0.74 -5.65 3.03
C ARG A 471 0.25 -6.82 3.05
N SER A 472 1.52 -6.48 3.13
CA SER A 472 2.67 -7.35 2.93
C SER A 472 3.89 -6.76 3.64
N VAL A 473 5.07 -7.35 3.44
CA VAL A 473 6.35 -6.84 3.96
C VAL A 473 6.43 -5.33 3.67
N LYS A 474 6.80 -4.52 4.67
CA LYS A 474 7.08 -3.09 4.47
C LYS A 474 8.54 -2.90 4.07
N THR A 475 8.82 -1.78 3.43
CA THR A 475 10.19 -1.31 3.10
C THR A 475 10.95 -0.79 4.33
N GLU A 476 10.46 -1.13 5.53
CA GLU A 476 10.95 -0.68 6.83
C GLU A 476 11.05 -1.89 7.76
N GLY A 477 12.04 -1.89 8.65
CA GLY A 477 12.25 -2.97 9.61
C GLY A 477 13.33 -2.58 10.60
N TRP A 478 13.88 -3.57 11.30
CA TRP A 478 14.95 -3.33 12.26
C TRP A 478 16.01 -4.43 12.26
N GLY A 479 17.25 -4.05 12.54
CA GLY A 479 18.41 -4.94 12.55
C GLY A 479 19.21 -4.81 13.85
N ILE A 480 19.92 -5.88 14.19
CA ILE A 480 20.90 -5.90 15.28
C ILE A 480 22.24 -5.49 14.68
N THR A 481 22.90 -4.49 15.26
CA THR A 481 24.20 -4.02 14.78
C THR A 481 25.32 -4.97 15.23
N THR A 482 26.45 -4.96 14.54
CA THR A 482 27.65 -5.72 14.96
C THR A 482 28.31 -5.20 16.25
N ASN A 483 27.81 -4.08 16.83
CA ASN A 483 28.20 -3.63 18.18
C ASN A 483 27.53 -4.44 19.30
N ALA A 484 26.39 -5.09 19.02
CA ALA A 484 25.78 -6.03 19.97
C ALA A 484 26.58 -7.34 19.98
N THR A 485 27.27 -7.62 21.09
CA THR A 485 28.14 -8.81 21.24
C THR A 485 27.86 -9.55 22.55
N GLY A 486 28.20 -10.85 22.60
CA GLY A 486 28.01 -11.69 23.79
C GLY A 486 26.58 -11.63 24.36
N ASN A 487 26.45 -11.38 25.66
CA ASN A 487 25.14 -11.30 26.34
C ASN A 487 24.21 -10.23 25.77
N VAL A 488 24.75 -9.13 25.22
CA VAL A 488 23.95 -8.08 24.58
C VAL A 488 23.29 -8.61 23.31
N LEU A 489 24.05 -9.35 22.48
CA LEU A 489 23.52 -10.01 21.29
C LEU A 489 22.41 -10.99 21.63
N TYR A 490 22.60 -11.81 22.68
CA TYR A 490 21.59 -12.78 23.09
C TYR A 490 20.30 -12.14 23.63
N LYS A 491 20.41 -11.01 24.34
CA LYS A 491 19.21 -10.25 24.75
C LYS A 491 18.51 -9.59 23.56
N ALA A 492 19.27 -9.10 22.57
CA ALA A 492 18.72 -8.56 21.32
C ALA A 492 18.00 -9.63 20.48
N LEU A 493 18.60 -10.82 20.33
CA LEU A 493 17.97 -11.96 19.64
C LEU A 493 16.70 -12.44 20.36
N GLN A 494 16.72 -12.55 21.71
CA GLN A 494 15.52 -12.88 22.49
C GLN A 494 14.39 -11.87 22.28
N LEU A 495 14.71 -10.57 22.23
CA LEU A 495 13.74 -9.53 21.94
C LEU A 495 13.18 -9.64 20.51
N PHE A 496 14.04 -9.90 19.52
CA PHE A 496 13.63 -10.11 18.13
C PHE A 496 12.66 -11.30 18.02
N ASP A 497 12.98 -12.45 18.63
CA ASP A 497 12.13 -13.63 18.57
C ASP A 497 10.80 -13.47 19.32
N TYR A 498 10.80 -12.76 20.46
CA TYR A 498 9.60 -12.53 21.26
C TYR A 498 8.47 -11.89 20.45
N PHE A 499 8.77 -10.93 19.57
CA PHE A 499 7.76 -10.30 18.71
C PHE A 499 7.13 -11.22 17.65
N TRP A 500 7.72 -12.40 17.38
CA TRP A 500 7.14 -13.45 16.54
C TRP A 500 6.38 -14.51 17.34
N SER A 501 6.40 -14.45 18.67
CA SER A 501 5.49 -15.22 19.52
C SER A 501 4.08 -14.60 19.55
N GLU A 502 3.08 -15.41 19.88
CA GLU A 502 1.70 -14.96 20.07
C GLU A 502 1.59 -13.83 21.11
N GLU A 503 2.29 -13.95 22.24
CA GLU A 503 2.27 -12.95 23.32
C GLU A 503 2.91 -11.62 22.90
N GLY A 504 4.03 -11.68 22.18
CA GLY A 504 4.74 -10.49 21.72
C GLY A 504 4.04 -9.80 20.56
N ASN A 505 3.46 -10.56 19.63
CA ASN A 505 2.61 -10.00 18.59
C ASN A 505 1.38 -9.32 19.21
N ARG A 506 0.64 -10.02 20.10
CA ARG A 506 -0.53 -9.46 20.78
C ARG A 506 -0.21 -8.16 21.53
N LEU A 507 0.93 -8.11 22.23
CA LEU A 507 1.41 -6.89 22.90
C LEU A 507 1.66 -5.73 21.91
N MET A 508 2.30 -5.99 20.77
CA MET A 508 2.60 -4.98 19.75
C MET A 508 1.36 -4.55 18.93
N SER A 509 0.41 -5.46 18.75
CA SER A 509 -0.80 -5.28 17.94
C SER A 509 -1.96 -4.65 18.71
N TYR A 510 -2.15 -4.96 20.00
CA TYR A 510 -3.30 -4.50 20.82
C TYR A 510 -2.90 -3.74 22.10
N GLY A 511 -1.62 -3.79 22.50
CA GLY A 511 -1.16 -3.21 23.76
C GLY A 511 -1.19 -4.18 24.96
N PRO A 512 -0.85 -3.70 26.17
CA PRO A 512 -0.91 -4.48 27.40
C PRO A 512 -2.34 -4.94 27.76
N GLU A 513 -2.48 -5.88 28.70
CA GLU A 513 -3.78 -6.50 29.04
C GLU A 513 -4.92 -5.51 29.35
N ALA A 514 -4.64 -4.33 29.92
CA ALA A 514 -5.66 -3.31 30.20
C ALA A 514 -6.34 -2.73 28.94
N TRP A 515 -5.73 -2.89 27.77
CA TRP A 515 -6.26 -2.49 26.46
C TRP A 515 -7.17 -3.55 25.82
N ILE A 516 -7.35 -4.71 26.46
CA ILE A 516 -8.04 -5.87 25.88
C ILE A 516 -9.20 -6.31 26.79
N ASP A 517 -10.36 -6.59 26.19
CA ASP A 517 -11.58 -7.03 26.91
C ASP A 517 -12.37 -8.06 26.07
N GLY A 518 -11.91 -9.32 26.15
CA GLY A 518 -12.48 -10.46 25.42
C GLY A 518 -11.93 -10.61 24.00
N THR A 519 -12.75 -11.15 23.11
CA THR A 519 -12.42 -11.45 21.71
C THR A 519 -13.53 -11.07 20.74
N ILE A 520 -13.20 -10.99 19.45
CA ILE A 520 -14.14 -10.92 18.33
C ILE A 520 -13.75 -11.96 17.26
N GLU A 521 -14.66 -12.24 16.33
CA GLU A 521 -14.31 -12.94 15.09
C GLU A 521 -13.89 -11.94 14.00
N TYR A 522 -12.80 -12.23 13.30
CA TYR A 522 -12.30 -11.47 12.16
C TYR A 522 -11.73 -12.43 11.11
N MET A 523 -12.28 -12.40 9.88
CA MET A 523 -11.87 -13.27 8.76
C MET A 523 -11.74 -14.77 9.14
N GLY A 524 -12.69 -15.29 9.92
CA GLY A 524 -12.71 -16.69 10.37
C GLY A 524 -11.70 -17.03 11.46
N ARG A 525 -11.13 -16.03 12.15
CA ARG A 525 -10.22 -16.19 13.28
C ARG A 525 -10.75 -15.43 14.50
N THR A 526 -10.68 -16.06 15.67
CA THR A 526 -10.89 -15.37 16.94
C THR A 526 -9.66 -14.51 17.25
N VAL A 527 -9.87 -13.20 17.42
CA VAL A 527 -8.81 -12.21 17.71
C VAL A 527 -9.13 -11.40 18.97
N PRO A 528 -8.14 -10.80 19.66
CA PRO A 528 -8.38 -9.96 20.84
C PRO A 528 -9.33 -8.78 20.55
N LYS A 529 -10.18 -8.46 21.52
CA LYS A 529 -11.09 -7.31 21.46
C LYS A 529 -10.52 -6.12 22.23
N LEU A 530 -10.51 -4.93 21.65
CA LEU A 530 -10.10 -3.70 22.33
C LEU A 530 -11.07 -3.36 23.47
N SER A 531 -10.53 -2.95 24.61
CA SER A 531 -11.31 -2.55 25.77
C SER A 531 -12.03 -1.21 25.53
N ALA A 532 -13.14 -0.98 26.23
CA ALA A 532 -13.89 0.27 26.11
C ALA A 532 -13.02 1.51 26.41
N LYS A 533 -12.09 1.40 27.37
CA LYS A 533 -11.11 2.45 27.69
C LYS A 533 -10.14 2.71 26.53
N ALA A 534 -9.61 1.66 25.89
CA ALA A 534 -8.71 1.81 24.76
C ALA A 534 -9.38 2.54 23.58
N LEU A 535 -10.67 2.23 23.34
CA LEU A 535 -11.49 2.90 22.33
C LEU A 535 -11.82 4.36 22.70
N GLU A 536 -12.10 4.64 23.97
CA GLU A 536 -12.33 5.99 24.51
C GLU A 536 -11.08 6.88 24.43
N GLU A 537 -9.90 6.33 24.76
CA GLU A 537 -8.62 7.01 24.58
C GLU A 537 -8.29 7.28 23.12
N LEU A 538 -8.48 6.28 22.24
CA LEU A 538 -8.27 6.43 20.80
C LEU A 538 -9.20 7.49 20.20
N ALA A 539 -10.44 7.61 20.69
CA ALA A 539 -11.36 8.67 20.32
C ALA A 539 -10.89 10.04 20.85
N THR A 540 -10.57 10.14 22.15
CA THR A 540 -10.24 11.39 22.83
C THR A 540 -8.88 11.98 22.42
N LEU A 541 -7.84 11.13 22.37
CA LEU A 541 -6.45 11.54 22.16
C LEU A 541 -6.04 11.61 20.68
N ALA A 542 -6.78 10.94 19.79
CA ALA A 542 -6.42 10.81 18.38
C ALA A 542 -7.60 10.96 17.39
N ALA A 543 -8.79 11.39 17.86
CA ALA A 543 -9.99 11.56 17.03
C ALA A 543 -10.35 10.31 16.21
N GLY A 544 -10.13 9.12 16.77
CA GLY A 544 -10.37 7.83 16.10
C GLY A 544 -9.22 7.33 15.23
N ASN A 545 -8.14 8.09 15.04
CA ASN A 545 -7.00 7.67 14.21
C ASN A 545 -6.08 6.72 15.01
N TYR A 546 -6.22 5.40 14.79
CA TYR A 546 -5.43 4.42 15.53
C TYR A 546 -3.91 4.60 15.30
N THR A 547 -3.46 4.92 14.08
CA THR A 547 -2.02 5.07 13.80
C THR A 547 -1.39 6.17 14.64
N ASN A 548 -2.10 7.29 14.82
CA ASN A 548 -1.69 8.36 15.72
C ASN A 548 -1.72 7.89 17.18
N TYR A 549 -2.82 7.26 17.63
CA TYR A 549 -2.94 6.76 19.00
C TYR A 549 -1.80 5.80 19.37
N TYR A 550 -1.57 4.79 18.54
CA TYR A 550 -0.58 3.74 18.76
C TYR A 550 0.84 4.30 18.79
N ARG A 551 1.22 5.14 17.82
CA ARG A 551 2.58 5.70 17.73
C ARG A 551 2.87 6.78 18.76
N ARG A 552 1.88 7.59 19.14
CA ARG A 552 2.05 8.75 20.04
C ARG A 552 1.91 8.40 21.52
N PHE A 553 1.03 7.47 21.87
CA PHE A 553 0.67 7.16 23.26
C PHE A 553 1.02 5.72 23.66
N LEU A 554 0.51 4.71 22.95
CA LEU A 554 0.60 3.30 23.37
C LEU A 554 2.00 2.66 23.15
N GLY A 555 2.70 3.04 22.08
CA GLY A 555 4.02 2.53 21.70
C GLY A 555 4.04 1.46 20.60
N GLY A 556 2.88 1.04 20.09
CA GLY A 556 2.76 0.11 18.95
C GLY A 556 2.82 0.79 17.58
N THR A 557 2.72 0.00 16.50
CA THR A 557 2.70 0.48 15.09
C THR A 557 3.98 1.26 14.69
N LEU A 558 5.07 1.07 15.42
CA LEU A 558 6.41 1.50 15.03
C LEU A 558 6.98 0.51 14.00
N PRO A 559 7.77 0.97 13.00
CA PRO A 559 8.28 0.08 11.96
C PRO A 559 9.45 -0.75 12.50
N ILE A 560 9.12 -1.90 13.09
CA ILE A 560 10.00 -2.90 13.69
C ILE A 560 9.46 -4.30 13.38
N GLY A 561 10.24 -5.35 13.64
CA GLY A 561 9.93 -6.71 13.21
C GLY A 561 8.79 -7.38 13.97
N TYR A 562 7.58 -7.34 13.43
CA TYR A 562 6.39 -8.11 13.84
C TYR A 562 5.29 -8.01 12.76
N ILE A 563 4.19 -8.77 12.92
CA ILE A 563 2.97 -8.62 12.10
C ILE A 563 1.87 -7.91 12.90
N LYS A 564 1.49 -6.70 12.49
CA LYS A 564 0.32 -6.02 13.06
C LYS A 564 -0.97 -6.72 12.63
N GLU A 565 -1.71 -7.28 13.58
CA GLU A 565 -2.99 -7.94 13.31
C GLU A 565 -4.07 -6.93 12.87
N GLN A 566 -4.67 -7.13 11.70
CA GLN A 566 -5.72 -6.24 11.17
C GLN A 566 -7.06 -6.37 11.90
N GLY A 567 -7.27 -7.44 12.67
CA GLY A 567 -8.38 -7.55 13.61
C GLY A 567 -8.42 -6.42 14.65
N MET A 568 -7.27 -5.82 14.97
CA MET A 568 -7.22 -4.57 15.75
C MET A 568 -7.69 -3.36 14.92
N GLU A 569 -7.12 -3.15 13.73
CA GLU A 569 -7.44 -2.00 12.87
C GLU A 569 -8.95 -1.98 12.54
N TYR A 570 -9.53 -3.14 12.23
CA TYR A 570 -10.96 -3.34 11.96
C TYR A 570 -11.87 -2.79 13.06
N GLN A 571 -11.51 -2.99 14.34
CA GLN A 571 -12.28 -2.49 15.50
C GLN A 571 -12.27 -0.95 15.62
N THR A 572 -11.37 -0.28 14.89
CA THR A 572 -11.25 1.18 14.86
C THR A 572 -11.85 1.80 13.58
N VAL A 573 -12.35 0.98 12.65
CA VAL A 573 -13.09 1.42 11.45
C VAL A 573 -14.49 1.88 11.85
N HIS A 574 -15.01 2.92 11.20
CA HIS A 574 -16.38 3.38 11.44
C HIS A 574 -17.41 2.30 11.02
N PRO A 575 -18.56 2.11 11.69
CA PRO A 575 -19.54 1.08 11.32
C PRO A 575 -19.99 1.13 9.84
N LYS A 576 -20.17 2.33 9.29
CA LYS A 576 -20.43 2.54 7.84
C LYS A 576 -19.28 2.03 6.94
N GLY A 577 -18.04 2.23 7.38
CA GLY A 577 -16.83 1.73 6.70
C GLY A 577 -16.60 0.24 6.88
N GLN A 578 -17.04 -0.35 8.00
CA GLN A 578 -17.07 -1.80 8.20
C GLN A 578 -18.06 -2.44 7.22
N ALA A 579 -19.30 -1.93 7.13
CA ALA A 579 -20.30 -2.44 6.20
C ALA A 579 -19.87 -2.42 4.72
N GLY A 580 -19.05 -1.44 4.29
CA GLY A 580 -18.42 -1.48 2.96
C GLY A 580 -17.27 -2.49 2.87
N LEU A 581 -16.39 -2.54 3.86
CA LEU A 581 -15.27 -3.49 3.89
C LEU A 581 -15.74 -4.95 3.90
N ASP A 582 -16.80 -5.27 4.63
CA ASP A 582 -17.38 -6.61 4.74
C ASP A 582 -17.86 -7.13 3.38
N LYS A 583 -18.39 -6.26 2.51
CA LYS A 583 -18.75 -6.60 1.12
C LYS A 583 -17.52 -7.01 0.31
N LEU A 584 -16.43 -6.25 0.42
CA LEU A 584 -15.16 -6.55 -0.27
C LEU A 584 -14.56 -7.86 0.25
N MET A 585 -14.50 -8.04 1.58
CA MET A 585 -14.01 -9.28 2.19
C MET A 585 -14.86 -10.49 1.77
N LYS A 586 -16.19 -10.35 1.65
CA LYS A 586 -17.05 -11.45 1.22
C LYS A 586 -16.88 -11.78 -0.27
N ALA A 587 -16.67 -10.79 -1.12
CA ALA A 587 -16.34 -11.01 -2.53
C ALA A 587 -14.94 -11.66 -2.71
N MET A 588 -13.99 -11.38 -1.82
CA MET A 588 -12.70 -12.08 -1.78
C MET A 588 -12.86 -13.54 -1.34
N GLU A 589 -13.63 -13.80 -0.28
CA GLU A 589 -13.93 -15.16 0.21
C GLU A 589 -14.59 -16.03 -0.89
N LEU A 590 -15.45 -15.42 -1.70
CA LEU A 590 -16.14 -16.07 -2.83
C LEU A 590 -15.31 -16.09 -4.14
N GLY A 591 -14.12 -15.50 -4.17
CA GLY A 591 -13.24 -15.46 -5.35
C GLY A 591 -13.70 -14.56 -6.51
N THR A 592 -14.73 -13.74 -6.30
CA THR A 592 -15.28 -12.79 -7.28
C THR A 592 -14.55 -11.45 -7.26
N PHE A 593 -13.93 -11.09 -6.14
CA PHE A 593 -12.93 -10.03 -6.04
C PHE A 593 -11.55 -10.67 -5.83
N LYS A 594 -10.67 -10.55 -6.83
CA LYS A 594 -9.35 -11.16 -6.82
C LYS A 594 -8.30 -10.17 -6.34
N THR A 595 -7.16 -10.69 -5.90
CA THR A 595 -6.05 -9.87 -5.44
C THR A 595 -4.74 -10.42 -5.99
N VAL A 596 -3.66 -9.65 -5.87
CA VAL A 596 -2.34 -10.29 -5.80
C VAL A 596 -2.28 -11.18 -4.57
N LEU A 597 -1.64 -12.33 -4.71
CA LEU A 597 -1.50 -13.37 -3.70
C LEU A 597 -0.11 -13.24 -3.09
N VAL A 598 -0.06 -13.20 -1.76
CA VAL A 598 1.21 -13.11 -1.04
C VAL A 598 1.98 -14.42 -1.18
N ASN A 599 1.29 -15.57 -1.16
CA ASN A 599 1.90 -16.89 -1.34
C ASN A 599 1.80 -17.36 -2.81
N PRO A 600 2.92 -17.55 -3.53
CA PRO A 600 2.91 -17.91 -4.94
C PRO A 600 2.44 -19.35 -5.22
N THR A 601 2.23 -20.20 -4.21
CA THR A 601 1.65 -21.54 -4.39
C THR A 601 0.12 -21.54 -4.47
N GLU A 602 -0.53 -20.39 -4.21
CA GLU A 602 -1.99 -20.25 -4.28
C GLU A 602 -2.51 -20.09 -5.72
N SER A 603 -1.63 -19.83 -6.70
CA SER A 603 -1.97 -19.73 -8.12
C SER A 603 -0.78 -20.05 -9.03
N ASP A 604 -1.00 -20.97 -9.98
CA ASP A 604 -0.05 -21.21 -11.08
C ASP A 604 0.05 -20.03 -12.06
N ASN A 605 -0.99 -19.19 -12.17
CA ASN A 605 -0.97 -18.01 -13.03
C ASN A 605 -0.09 -16.90 -12.41
N PRO A 606 1.00 -16.47 -13.06
CA PRO A 606 1.92 -15.46 -12.53
C PRO A 606 1.33 -14.06 -12.39
N PHE A 607 0.27 -13.71 -13.12
CA PHE A 607 -0.43 -12.41 -13.02
C PHE A 607 -0.85 -12.07 -11.59
N PHE A 608 -1.24 -13.10 -10.82
CA PHE A 608 -1.67 -12.96 -9.43
C PHE A 608 -0.51 -12.97 -8.44
N LYS A 609 0.76 -13.11 -8.86
CA LYS A 609 1.88 -13.09 -7.92
C LYS A 609 2.16 -11.66 -7.45
N MET A 610 2.30 -11.49 -6.14
CA MET A 610 2.77 -10.23 -5.57
C MET A 610 4.22 -9.97 -5.94
N VAL A 611 4.55 -8.71 -6.26
CA VAL A 611 5.93 -8.27 -6.45
C VAL A 611 6.67 -8.30 -5.09
N PRO A 612 7.87 -8.92 -5.01
CA PRO A 612 8.75 -8.84 -3.85
C PRO A 612 8.94 -7.40 -3.37
N THR A 613 8.79 -7.14 -2.07
CA THR A 613 9.07 -5.80 -1.49
C THR A 613 10.55 -5.41 -1.56
N THR A 614 11.41 -6.43 -1.61
CA THR A 614 12.87 -6.33 -1.60
C THR A 614 13.42 -7.35 -2.59
N PHE A 615 14.54 -6.99 -3.21
CA PHE A 615 15.22 -7.80 -4.21
C PHE A 615 16.62 -8.16 -3.70
N PRO A 616 17.15 -9.35 -4.01
CA PRO A 616 18.43 -9.84 -3.52
C PRO A 616 19.55 -9.28 -4.39
N LEU A 617 19.71 -7.95 -4.35
CA LEU A 617 20.74 -7.24 -5.09
C LEU A 617 22.12 -7.65 -4.59
N THR A 618 23.02 -7.98 -5.51
CA THR A 618 24.44 -8.16 -5.21
C THR A 618 25.08 -6.82 -4.88
N LYS A 619 26.25 -6.85 -4.25
CA LYS A 619 27.03 -5.64 -3.93
C LYS A 619 27.26 -4.71 -5.12
N ALA A 620 27.48 -5.26 -6.33
CA ALA A 620 27.71 -4.47 -7.54
C ALA A 620 26.42 -3.82 -8.09
N GLU A 621 25.29 -4.53 -7.98
CA GLU A 621 23.98 -4.00 -8.34
C GLU A 621 23.51 -2.92 -7.35
N GLU A 622 23.77 -3.09 -6.03
CA GLU A 622 23.50 -2.04 -5.03
C GLU A 622 24.32 -0.77 -5.31
N THR A 623 25.61 -0.89 -5.61
CA THR A 623 26.43 0.26 -6.04
C THR A 623 25.87 0.91 -7.31
N THR A 624 25.43 0.12 -8.29
CA THR A 624 24.80 0.64 -9.52
C THR A 624 23.47 1.34 -9.22
N ASN A 625 22.70 0.83 -8.26
CA ASN A 625 21.44 1.41 -7.82
C ASN A 625 21.67 2.78 -7.15
N GLU A 626 22.64 2.86 -6.24
CA GLU A 626 23.04 4.09 -5.55
C GLU A 626 23.64 5.15 -6.48
N GLU A 627 24.57 4.77 -7.37
CA GLU A 627 25.35 5.73 -8.17
C GLU A 627 24.65 6.14 -9.48
N ILE A 628 23.76 5.32 -10.04
CA ILE A 628 23.17 5.55 -11.38
C ILE A 628 21.64 5.64 -11.35
N ILE A 629 20.96 4.62 -10.82
CA ILE A 629 19.49 4.53 -10.92
C ILE A 629 18.81 5.57 -10.03
N ILE A 630 19.21 5.64 -8.75
CA ILE A 630 18.63 6.55 -7.77
C ILE A 630 18.73 8.01 -8.22
N PRO A 631 19.91 8.53 -8.65
CA PRO A 631 20.06 9.91 -9.12
C PRO A 631 19.36 10.24 -10.45
N THR A 632 18.94 9.23 -11.22
CA THR A 632 18.27 9.43 -12.51
C THR A 632 16.80 9.04 -12.45
N LEU A 633 16.44 7.77 -12.60
CA LEU A 633 15.06 7.29 -12.55
C LEU A 633 14.39 7.60 -11.22
N GLY A 634 15.09 7.34 -10.10
CA GLY A 634 14.55 7.51 -8.76
C GLY A 634 14.06 8.94 -8.49
N GLU A 635 14.92 9.94 -8.75
CA GLU A 635 14.58 11.35 -8.53
C GLU A 635 13.41 11.88 -9.38
N LYS A 636 13.03 11.22 -10.47
CA LYS A 636 11.86 11.60 -11.29
C LYS A 636 10.52 11.10 -10.73
N PHE A 637 10.56 10.00 -9.96
CA PHE A 637 9.37 9.33 -9.45
C PHE A 637 9.25 9.31 -7.92
N LYS A 638 10.17 9.97 -7.21
CA LYS A 638 10.09 10.20 -5.76
C LYS A 638 9.26 11.45 -5.40
N PRO A 639 8.55 11.43 -4.25
CA PRO A 639 8.09 12.63 -3.57
C PRO A 639 9.24 13.62 -3.30
N ARG A 640 9.24 14.82 -3.92
CA ARG A 640 10.26 15.85 -3.65
C ARG A 640 9.83 16.78 -2.52
N SER A 641 10.78 17.52 -1.93
CA SER A 641 10.50 18.47 -0.84
C SER A 641 10.17 19.90 -1.31
N SER A 642 10.50 20.26 -2.55
CA SER A 642 10.29 21.62 -3.07
C SER A 642 10.08 21.65 -4.59
N GLY A 643 8.93 22.15 -5.04
CA GLY A 643 8.72 22.62 -6.42
C GLY A 643 8.77 21.57 -7.53
N GLY A 644 8.54 20.28 -7.24
CA GLY A 644 8.52 19.25 -8.26
C GLY A 644 7.68 18.05 -7.86
N TYR A 645 6.81 17.61 -8.78
CA TYR A 645 5.92 16.47 -8.61
C TYR A 645 6.56 15.19 -9.13
N ILE A 646 5.92 14.05 -8.84
CA ILE A 646 6.17 12.81 -9.57
C ILE A 646 5.86 13.08 -11.05
N GLU A 647 6.78 12.74 -11.94
CA GLU A 647 6.78 13.17 -13.35
C GLU A 647 5.42 13.02 -14.05
N PHE A 648 4.72 11.92 -13.82
CA PHE A 648 3.41 11.63 -14.41
C PHE A 648 2.30 12.62 -14.07
N LEU A 649 2.37 13.29 -12.91
CA LEU A 649 1.31 14.22 -12.49
C LEU A 649 1.17 15.43 -13.43
N LYS A 650 2.26 15.85 -14.10
CA LYS A 650 2.21 16.97 -15.08
C LYS A 650 1.50 16.58 -16.38
N TYR A 651 1.43 15.28 -16.71
CA TYR A 651 0.73 14.78 -17.89
C TYR A 651 -0.78 14.73 -17.64
N ILE A 652 -1.22 14.57 -16.40
CA ILE A 652 -2.64 14.68 -16.00
C ILE A 652 -3.13 16.13 -16.18
N THR A 653 -2.34 17.13 -15.76
CA THR A 653 -2.73 18.55 -15.84
C THR A 653 -2.62 19.10 -17.26
N ASN A 654 -1.48 18.87 -17.93
CA ASN A 654 -1.16 19.51 -19.21
C ASN A 654 -1.50 18.65 -20.45
N GLY A 655 -1.61 17.33 -20.30
CA GLY A 655 -1.70 16.36 -21.41
C GLY A 655 -0.35 16.03 -22.03
N PHE A 656 -0.33 15.22 -23.09
CA PHE A 656 0.87 14.91 -23.89
C PHE A 656 1.08 15.96 -25.00
N GLY A 657 2.34 16.28 -25.30
CA GLY A 657 2.73 17.20 -26.38
C GLY A 657 2.36 18.67 -26.14
N ALA A 658 2.18 19.08 -24.88
CA ALA A 658 1.81 20.46 -24.55
C ALA A 658 3.00 21.41 -24.72
N THR A 659 2.77 22.52 -25.43
CA THR A 659 3.74 23.61 -25.62
C THR A 659 3.30 24.82 -24.80
N GLY A 660 4.02 25.16 -23.71
CA GLY A 660 3.58 26.18 -22.76
C GLY A 660 4.57 26.39 -21.61
N GLU A 661 4.08 26.87 -20.45
CA GLU A 661 4.92 27.10 -19.26
C GLU A 661 5.45 25.79 -18.65
N GLU A 662 4.72 24.69 -18.76
CA GLU A 662 5.19 23.32 -18.51
C GLU A 662 5.12 22.50 -19.80
N GLU A 663 6.25 22.32 -20.48
CA GLU A 663 6.32 21.48 -21.68
C GLU A 663 6.20 19.98 -21.33
N THR A 664 5.43 19.25 -22.13
CA THR A 664 5.26 17.79 -22.02
C THR A 664 5.60 17.08 -23.33
N LEU A 665 6.15 15.87 -23.22
CA LEU A 665 6.54 15.06 -24.38
C LEU A 665 5.32 14.35 -24.99
N THR A 666 5.48 13.74 -26.17
CA THR A 666 4.51 12.74 -26.65
C THR A 666 4.62 11.46 -25.82
N LYS A 667 3.69 10.51 -26.00
CA LYS A 667 3.75 9.19 -25.33
C LYS A 667 5.07 8.48 -25.62
N GLU A 668 5.48 8.44 -26.89
CA GLU A 668 6.73 7.86 -27.36
C GLU A 668 7.94 8.63 -26.82
N GLY A 669 7.90 9.96 -26.84
CA GLY A 669 8.98 10.80 -26.32
C GLY A 669 9.22 10.61 -24.82
N LEU A 670 8.15 10.46 -24.02
CA LEU A 670 8.27 10.16 -22.59
C LEU A 670 8.86 8.76 -22.35
N ILE A 671 8.39 7.74 -23.09
CA ILE A 671 8.97 6.40 -23.03
C ILE A 671 10.46 6.44 -23.40
N ASP A 672 10.82 7.07 -24.52
CA ASP A 672 12.21 7.17 -24.97
C ASP A 672 13.10 7.91 -23.95
N GLN A 673 12.59 8.95 -23.29
CA GLN A 673 13.31 9.64 -22.22
C GLN A 673 13.52 8.74 -20.99
N ILE A 674 12.47 8.07 -20.50
CA ILE A 674 12.59 7.14 -19.36
C ILE A 674 13.58 6.00 -19.68
N VAL A 675 13.45 5.43 -20.87
CA VAL A 675 14.20 4.26 -21.34
C VAL A 675 15.67 4.57 -21.62
N ASN A 676 15.97 5.70 -22.26
CA ASN A 676 17.31 6.01 -22.78
C ASN A 676 18.07 7.09 -22.00
N GLU A 677 17.38 8.05 -21.36
CA GLU A 677 18.02 9.12 -20.58
C GLU A 677 18.00 8.84 -19.07
N TRP A 678 16.95 8.20 -18.56
CA TRP A 678 16.79 7.94 -17.11
C TRP A 678 17.15 6.51 -16.71
N ASN A 679 17.97 5.82 -17.51
CA ASN A 679 18.56 4.51 -17.18
C ASN A 679 17.57 3.38 -16.86
N GLN A 680 16.30 3.47 -17.29
CA GLN A 680 15.30 2.44 -16.98
C GLN A 680 15.71 1.05 -17.50
N LYS A 681 16.43 0.97 -18.62
CA LYS A 681 17.04 -0.28 -19.12
C LYS A 681 18.00 -0.95 -18.12
N ILE A 682 18.79 -0.17 -17.39
CA ILE A 682 19.73 -0.67 -16.37
C ILE A 682 18.93 -1.15 -15.15
N TYR A 683 17.96 -0.35 -14.72
CA TYR A 683 17.05 -0.68 -13.63
C TYR A 683 16.34 -2.02 -13.87
N ILE A 684 15.59 -2.16 -14.96
CA ILE A 684 14.77 -3.37 -15.16
C ILE A 684 15.62 -4.62 -15.41
N ALA A 685 16.84 -4.49 -15.93
CA ALA A 685 17.78 -5.60 -16.04
C ALA A 685 18.20 -6.12 -14.65
N ILE A 686 18.67 -5.22 -13.77
CA ILE A 686 19.10 -5.56 -12.40
C ILE A 686 17.94 -6.16 -11.59
N TYR A 687 16.73 -5.61 -11.72
CA TYR A 687 15.56 -6.11 -10.98
C TYR A 687 15.05 -7.44 -11.54
N ARG A 688 15.23 -7.74 -12.83
CA ARG A 688 14.97 -9.07 -13.41
C ARG A 688 16.01 -10.10 -12.99
N ASP A 689 17.30 -9.77 -13.09
CA ASP A 689 18.40 -10.66 -12.71
C ASP A 689 18.33 -11.04 -11.22
N SER A 690 17.89 -10.10 -10.36
CA SER A 690 17.65 -10.34 -8.95
C SER A 690 16.35 -11.07 -8.66
N TYR A 691 15.26 -10.81 -9.40
CA TYR A 691 14.03 -11.61 -9.34
C TYR A 691 14.28 -13.08 -9.69
N GLU A 692 15.08 -13.36 -10.72
CA GLU A 692 15.44 -14.73 -11.08
C GLU A 692 16.25 -15.44 -9.99
N ARG A 693 17.01 -14.71 -9.16
CA ARG A 693 17.78 -15.29 -8.04
C ARG A 693 16.92 -15.63 -6.82
N LEU A 694 15.69 -15.10 -6.72
CA LEU A 694 14.76 -15.46 -5.65
C LEU A 694 14.22 -16.91 -5.76
N TYR A 695 14.39 -17.56 -6.92
CA TYR A 695 13.84 -18.89 -7.22
C TYR A 695 14.90 -19.90 -7.72
N LYS A 696 16.19 -19.66 -7.43
CA LYS A 696 17.33 -20.52 -7.81
C LYS A 696 18.06 -21.01 -6.56
#